data_AF-A0A0L0FU80-F1
#
_entry.id   AF-A0A0L0FU80-F1
#
_cell.length_a   1.000
_cell.length_b   1.000
_cell.length_c   1.000
_cell.angle_alpha   90.00
_cell.angle_beta   90.00
_cell.angle_gamma   90.00
#
_symmetry.space_group_name_H-M   'P 1'
#
loop_
_entity.id
_entity.type
_entity.pdbx_description
1 polymer ?
#
loop_
_entity_poly.entity_id
_entity_poly.type
_entity_poly.pdbx_seq_one_letter_code
_entity_poly.pdbx_strand_id
1 'polypeptide(L)'
;MHSMPLLRISRGFAPNRSSAFRFESILRLQRAYASSLQHDDEKKLASVDSITDFASNAPLDPDTNPTIETSQMKTNNAEGVEKGVDAQEGNQTEGASVKSVKSTKKKKKADADVSSDADTKKPRGKSKKKAADSAVDEIMPKKKSKKKSAAPAKEAKDAATTEAASRNTSSGLVLGVHVLSKKQTTSTVLTKTDKGATLAPVDHFPKEDREKEGFSLALENAVRAGFNGKVGEVVLSPTPVAHGEQEYSVVAVAGLGSTSVTKKPNADFQGEGVVDAEENVRLAVAKAVKKLRTSSVGRVDVDPMNHPEAAGEGAALGLYTYDALKAEKNWARYVEVAMFRKNKTSIPVTEAAFNRGAALGEAQNIARRLMDTPANLMTPTVFVLEAQKMFASHEQDLGRLELKKKGTHWTTSKKDSRKEAKAVSFVDVRVYDFQWALDQNMGAFLSVDKGSNEPLRFLEVEYINKVPADYPPVVMVGKGVTFDSGGISIKPSAGMDLMKGDMGGAATVLGAMYGLHRLGVKGRFIACIPLCENMPGGNAVKPGDVVTARNGLTITVDNTDAEGRLILCDALHYAEEAYKPSAIMSVATLTGAIDVALGAGAAGVFCKSNKMWDCLDDSGYVTGERLWRMPTYNHYDKQMTGQVSDLINAGGRSAGACTAAAFLRNFVSPTTHYAHVDIAGVMHSPSDGKTGCASPYLSAGMQGRPTRAFVAFCKKWVEDQVQKV
;
A
#
# COMPACT_ATOMS: atom_id res chain seq x y z
N MET A 1 33.69 1.13 17.77
CA MET A 1 33.35 2.57 17.78
C MET A 1 34.16 3.28 16.71
N HIS A 2 33.58 3.55 15.54
CA HIS A 2 34.12 4.48 14.53
C HIS A 2 32.94 5.30 14.00
N SER A 3 33.14 6.60 13.79
CA SER A 3 32.08 7.56 13.46
C SER A 3 31.51 7.31 12.06
N MET A 4 30.22 7.04 11.97
CA MET A 4 29.51 7.20 10.70
C MET A 4 29.45 8.69 10.35
N PRO A 5 29.71 9.10 9.09
CA PRO A 5 29.38 10.44 8.63
C PRO A 5 27.86 10.62 8.72
N LEU A 6 27.41 11.55 9.55
CA LEU A 6 26.02 11.96 9.61
C LEU A 6 25.65 12.60 8.26
N LEU A 7 24.76 11.97 7.49
CA LEU A 7 24.02 12.70 6.46
C LEU A 7 23.34 13.89 7.15
N ARG A 8 23.50 15.10 6.59
CA ARG A 8 22.82 16.30 7.09
C ARG A 8 21.32 16.21 6.81
N ILE A 9 20.58 15.58 7.72
CA ILE A 9 19.13 15.69 7.81
C ILE A 9 18.82 17.10 8.33
N SER A 10 18.94 18.10 7.46
CA SER A 10 18.83 19.54 7.79
C SER A 10 17.66 20.24 7.11
N ARG A 11 16.68 19.47 6.63
CA ARG A 11 15.33 19.96 6.31
C ARG A 11 14.38 19.15 7.19
N GLY A 12 13.59 19.83 8.01
CA GLY A 12 12.58 19.19 8.86
C GLY A 12 11.59 18.39 8.00
N PHE A 13 10.90 17.43 8.62
CA PHE A 13 9.91 16.61 7.91
C PHE A 13 8.83 17.51 7.32
N ALA A 14 8.84 17.61 6.00
CA ALA A 14 7.88 18.36 5.22
C ALA A 14 6.84 17.38 4.66
N PRO A 15 5.75 17.06 5.40
CA PRO A 15 4.73 16.14 4.92
C PRO A 15 4.21 16.57 3.53
N ASN A 16 4.61 15.80 2.51
CA ASN A 16 4.16 15.79 1.12
C ASN A 16 4.14 17.12 0.31
N ARG A 17 4.43 18.31 0.86
CA ARG A 17 4.16 19.56 0.13
C ARG A 17 5.21 20.02 -0.91
N SER A 18 6.47 19.57 -0.83
CA SER A 18 7.47 19.89 -1.87
C SER A 18 7.47 18.90 -3.04
N SER A 19 6.98 17.68 -2.82
CA SER A 19 6.87 16.60 -3.81
C SER A 19 5.45 16.38 -4.33
N ALA A 20 4.42 17.03 -3.73
CA ALA A 20 3.05 16.97 -4.22
C ALA A 20 2.98 17.46 -5.68
N PHE A 21 2.73 16.51 -6.58
CA PHE A 21 2.19 16.80 -7.88
C PHE A 21 0.92 17.63 -7.73
N ARG A 22 1.00 18.91 -8.10
CA ARG A 22 -0.20 19.70 -8.40
C ARG A 22 -0.98 18.95 -9.49
N PHE A 23 -2.29 18.97 -9.44
CA PHE A 23 -3.17 18.39 -10.48
C PHE A 23 -2.74 18.82 -11.91
N GLU A 24 -2.36 20.09 -12.06
CA GLU A 24 -1.70 20.65 -13.26
C GLU A 24 -0.46 19.87 -13.74
N SER A 25 0.40 19.40 -12.84
CA SER A 25 1.58 18.62 -13.18
C SER A 25 1.22 17.19 -13.64
N ILE A 26 0.14 16.61 -13.12
CA ILE A 26 -0.37 15.30 -13.58
C ILE A 26 -0.98 15.46 -14.97
N LEU A 27 -1.85 16.46 -15.16
CA LEU A 27 -2.41 16.80 -16.48
C LEU A 27 -1.34 17.15 -17.51
N ARG A 28 -0.24 17.79 -17.10
CA ARG A 28 0.92 18.05 -17.99
C ARG A 28 1.65 16.78 -18.38
N LEU A 29 1.81 15.81 -17.48
CA LEU A 29 2.38 14.51 -17.85
C LEU A 29 1.44 13.71 -18.74
N GLN A 30 0.14 13.68 -18.44
CA GLN A 30 -0.86 13.02 -19.28
C GLN A 30 -0.90 13.64 -20.69
N ARG A 31 -0.84 14.98 -20.80
CA ARG A 31 -0.73 15.68 -22.09
C ARG A 31 0.59 15.41 -22.80
N ALA A 32 1.73 15.47 -22.10
CA ALA A 32 3.03 15.17 -22.68
C ALA A 32 3.12 13.71 -23.17
N TYR A 33 2.53 12.77 -22.44
CA TYR A 33 2.47 11.37 -22.81
C TYR A 33 1.51 11.11 -23.98
N ALA A 34 0.34 11.73 -23.99
CA ALA A 34 -0.57 11.71 -25.14
C ALA A 34 0.10 12.31 -26.41
N SER A 35 0.91 13.37 -26.26
CA SER A 35 1.71 13.93 -27.36
C SER A 35 2.83 13.00 -27.83
N SER A 36 3.46 12.21 -26.94
CA SER A 36 4.42 11.18 -27.38
C SER A 36 3.73 9.99 -28.05
N LEU A 37 2.55 9.58 -27.57
CA LEU A 37 1.75 8.53 -28.19
C LEU A 37 1.33 8.92 -29.62
N GLN A 38 0.90 10.16 -29.86
CA GLN A 38 0.58 10.63 -31.21
C GLN A 38 1.77 10.52 -32.18
N HIS A 39 3.00 10.76 -31.71
CA HIS A 39 4.21 10.64 -32.52
C HIS A 39 4.69 9.20 -32.74
N ASP A 40 4.30 8.26 -31.87
CA ASP A 40 4.55 6.84 -32.08
C ASP A 40 3.40 6.14 -32.81
N ASP A 41 2.17 6.66 -32.77
CA ASP A 41 1.05 6.19 -33.58
C ASP A 41 1.24 6.56 -35.06
N GLU A 42 1.82 7.72 -35.37
CA GLU A 42 2.32 8.07 -36.73
C GLU A 42 3.36 7.06 -37.24
N LYS A 43 4.16 6.45 -36.36
CA LYS A 43 5.11 5.38 -36.72
C LYS A 43 4.46 3.99 -36.74
N LYS A 44 3.49 3.71 -35.86
CA LYS A 44 2.76 2.44 -35.86
C LYS A 44 1.92 2.26 -37.11
N LEU A 45 1.26 3.31 -37.61
CA LEU A 45 0.58 3.21 -38.91
C LEU A 45 1.55 2.80 -40.03
N ALA A 46 2.80 3.26 -39.98
CA ALA A 46 3.83 2.85 -40.93
C ALA A 46 4.43 1.45 -40.70
N SER A 47 4.20 0.81 -39.54
CA SER A 47 4.70 -0.55 -39.24
C SER A 47 3.63 -1.63 -39.27
N VAL A 48 2.35 -1.30 -39.08
CA VAL A 48 1.23 -2.25 -39.11
C VAL A 48 1.01 -2.82 -40.52
N ASP A 49 1.32 -2.05 -41.57
CA ASP A 49 1.33 -2.52 -42.96
C ASP A 49 2.37 -3.63 -43.26
N SER A 50 3.21 -4.03 -42.29
CA SER A 50 4.19 -5.12 -42.42
C SER A 50 3.94 -6.37 -41.55
N ILE A 51 2.81 -6.46 -40.83
CA ILE A 51 2.53 -7.55 -39.88
C ILE A 51 1.24 -8.32 -40.26
N THR A 52 1.10 -8.69 -41.53
CA THR A 52 0.04 -9.61 -42.01
C THR A 52 0.51 -11.04 -42.30
N ASP A 53 1.83 -11.29 -42.34
CA ASP A 53 2.39 -12.49 -42.98
C ASP A 53 2.72 -13.67 -42.03
N PHE A 54 2.33 -13.62 -40.76
CA PHE A 54 2.64 -14.68 -39.77
C PHE A 54 1.47 -15.65 -39.45
N ALA A 55 0.45 -15.71 -40.32
CA ALA A 55 -0.73 -16.55 -40.13
C ALA A 55 -1.10 -17.45 -41.34
N SER A 56 -0.13 -17.88 -42.15
CA SER A 56 -0.36 -18.92 -43.17
C SER A 56 0.91 -19.68 -43.55
N ASN A 57 1.12 -20.87 -42.95
CA ASN A 57 2.04 -21.88 -43.48
C ASN A 57 1.56 -23.30 -43.11
N ALA A 58 0.48 -23.72 -43.76
CA ALA A 58 0.13 -25.12 -43.97
C ALA A 58 -0.10 -25.28 -45.49
N PRO A 59 0.49 -26.28 -46.15
CA PRO A 59 0.36 -26.42 -47.60
C PRO A 59 -1.06 -26.91 -47.95
N LEU A 60 -1.78 -26.12 -48.74
CA LEU A 60 -3.06 -26.52 -49.33
C LEU A 60 -2.84 -26.98 -50.78
N ASP A 61 -3.39 -28.16 -51.07
CA ASP A 61 -3.36 -28.84 -52.36
C ASP A 61 -4.36 -28.17 -53.33
N PRO A 62 -3.95 -27.68 -54.52
CA PRO A 62 -4.80 -26.85 -55.36
C PRO A 62 -5.52 -27.66 -56.46
N ASP A 63 -6.36 -28.63 -56.10
CA ASP A 63 -7.35 -29.17 -57.03
C ASP A 63 -8.57 -29.83 -56.33
N THR A 64 -9.65 -29.06 -56.14
CA THR A 64 -11.06 -29.52 -56.29
C THR A 64 -12.04 -28.37 -56.01
N ASN A 65 -12.68 -27.89 -57.08
CA ASN A 65 -13.94 -27.16 -57.01
C ASN A 65 -15.07 -28.20 -57.15
N PRO A 66 -16.20 -28.10 -56.41
CA PRO A 66 -17.40 -27.64 -57.12
C PRO A 66 -18.44 -26.87 -56.29
N THR A 67 -18.96 -25.80 -56.92
CA THR A 67 -20.34 -25.29 -56.94
C THR A 67 -21.23 -25.29 -55.69
N ILE A 68 -21.77 -24.09 -55.42
CA ILE A 68 -22.94 -23.80 -54.58
C ILE A 68 -24.22 -24.39 -55.18
N GLU A 69 -25.05 -25.04 -54.37
CA GLU A 69 -26.51 -25.08 -54.59
C GLU A 69 -27.27 -24.72 -53.31
N THR A 70 -28.35 -23.95 -53.49
CA THR A 70 -29.23 -23.45 -52.42
C THR A 70 -30.50 -24.31 -52.33
N SER A 71 -30.90 -24.71 -51.12
CA SER A 71 -32.28 -25.17 -50.87
C SER A 71 -32.83 -24.65 -49.54
N GLN A 72 -34.13 -24.39 -49.52
CA GLN A 72 -34.84 -23.68 -48.46
C GLN A 72 -35.64 -24.61 -47.54
N MET A 73 -36.14 -24.03 -46.44
CA MET A 73 -37.44 -24.26 -45.78
C MET A 73 -37.53 -25.02 -44.43
N LYS A 74 -38.02 -24.24 -43.45
CA LYS A 74 -39.16 -24.53 -42.54
C LYS A 74 -39.00 -25.50 -41.36
N THR A 75 -38.86 -24.87 -40.18
CA THR A 75 -39.81 -24.94 -39.04
C THR A 75 -40.76 -26.14 -38.91
N ASN A 76 -40.78 -26.78 -37.73
CA ASN A 76 -41.96 -26.77 -36.84
C ASN A 76 -41.65 -27.31 -35.42
N ASN A 77 -42.46 -26.86 -34.45
CA ASN A 77 -42.48 -27.34 -33.06
C ASN A 77 -43.31 -28.64 -32.93
N ALA A 78 -43.06 -29.46 -31.90
CA ALA A 78 -44.07 -29.82 -30.88
C ALA A 78 -43.55 -30.78 -29.79
N GLU A 79 -44.22 -30.72 -28.64
CA GLU A 79 -44.31 -31.65 -27.49
C GLU A 79 -44.47 -33.13 -27.91
N GLY A 80 -44.22 -34.18 -27.11
CA GLY A 80 -43.97 -34.34 -25.66
C GLY A 80 -44.32 -35.80 -25.24
N VAL A 81 -44.56 -36.05 -23.94
CA VAL A 81 -45.07 -37.31 -23.32
C VAL A 81 -44.04 -38.34 -22.81
N GLU A 82 -44.42 -39.01 -21.71
CA GLU A 82 -43.63 -39.75 -20.72
C GLU A 82 -43.61 -41.29 -20.88
N LYS A 83 -42.90 -41.94 -19.93
CA LYS A 83 -42.93 -43.36 -19.47
C LYS A 83 -42.04 -44.33 -20.27
N GLY A 84 -41.29 -45.23 -19.62
CA GLY A 84 -41.02 -45.40 -18.19
C GLY A 84 -40.69 -46.86 -17.81
N VAL A 85 -39.85 -47.03 -16.78
CA VAL A 85 -39.69 -48.26 -15.96
C VAL A 85 -39.15 -49.51 -16.68
N ASP A 86 -37.95 -49.98 -16.31
CA ASP A 86 -37.88 -51.15 -15.41
C ASP A 86 -36.52 -51.31 -14.70
N ALA A 87 -36.51 -52.12 -13.65
CA ALA A 87 -35.38 -52.31 -12.72
C ALA A 87 -34.85 -53.76 -12.71
N GLN A 88 -33.65 -53.95 -12.15
CA GLN A 88 -33.21 -55.05 -11.27
C GLN A 88 -31.71 -54.84 -10.95
N GLU A 89 -31.27 -54.66 -9.70
CA GLU A 89 -31.23 -55.54 -8.51
C GLU A 89 -29.93 -56.34 -8.36
N GLY A 90 -29.34 -56.25 -7.16
CA GLY A 90 -28.53 -57.29 -6.50
C GLY A 90 -27.02 -57.03 -6.37
N ASN A 91 -26.35 -57.32 -5.24
CA ASN A 91 -26.78 -57.36 -3.82
C ASN A 91 -25.52 -57.39 -2.90
N GLN A 92 -25.70 -57.23 -1.58
CA GLN A 92 -24.87 -57.75 -0.46
C GLN A 92 -23.45 -57.14 -0.26
N THR A 93 -23.18 -56.37 0.82
CA THR A 93 -22.89 -56.71 2.27
C THR A 93 -21.48 -57.27 2.51
N GLU A 94 -20.76 -57.04 3.62
CA GLU A 94 -21.10 -56.75 5.04
C GLU A 94 -20.27 -55.51 5.57
N GLY A 95 -20.52 -54.80 6.68
CA GLY A 95 -20.66 -55.18 8.10
C GLY A 95 -19.32 -54.93 8.86
N ALA A 96 -19.19 -54.38 10.08
CA ALA A 96 -20.08 -53.75 11.07
C ALA A 96 -19.16 -52.89 12.04
N SER A 97 -19.51 -52.33 13.23
CA SER A 97 -20.72 -52.34 14.07
C SER A 97 -20.77 -51.16 15.10
N VAL A 98 -21.87 -50.41 15.11
CA VAL A 98 -22.67 -49.91 16.27
C VAL A 98 -22.00 -49.39 17.57
N LYS A 99 -22.41 -48.17 17.99
CA LYS A 99 -23.04 -47.80 19.30
C LYS A 99 -23.47 -46.30 19.27
N SER A 100 -24.76 -45.96 19.16
CA SER A 100 -25.80 -45.78 20.22
C SER A 100 -25.61 -44.48 21.05
N VAL A 101 -26.59 -43.65 21.46
CA VAL A 101 -28.00 -43.87 21.90
C VAL A 101 -28.88 -42.59 21.74
N LYS A 102 -30.17 -42.77 21.36
CA LYS A 102 -31.41 -41.94 21.54
C LYS A 102 -31.40 -40.41 21.33
N SER A 103 -32.30 -39.97 20.44
CA SER A 103 -33.02 -38.68 20.49
C SER A 103 -34.47 -38.87 21.00
N THR A 104 -35.07 -37.84 21.58
CA THR A 104 -36.48 -37.82 22.04
C THR A 104 -37.34 -36.82 21.27
N LYS A 105 -38.53 -37.25 20.86
CA LYS A 105 -39.54 -36.45 20.14
C LYS A 105 -40.29 -35.49 21.06
N LYS A 106 -40.70 -34.32 20.53
CA LYS A 106 -42.03 -33.65 20.59
C LYS A 106 -41.87 -32.15 20.26
N LYS A 107 -42.89 -31.39 19.84
CA LYS A 107 -44.07 -31.61 18.96
C LYS A 107 -44.63 -30.21 18.62
N LYS A 108 -45.24 -30.06 17.44
CA LYS A 108 -45.99 -28.87 16.96
C LYS A 108 -46.68 -28.02 18.05
N LYS A 109 -46.69 -26.70 17.85
CA LYS A 109 -47.95 -25.97 17.64
C LYS A 109 -47.73 -24.72 16.77
N ALA A 110 -48.70 -24.43 15.91
CA ALA A 110 -48.90 -23.12 15.32
C ALA A 110 -50.00 -22.41 16.14
N ASP A 111 -50.12 -21.09 15.98
CA ASP A 111 -51.39 -20.37 15.91
C ASP A 111 -51.13 -19.04 15.16
N ALA A 112 -52.15 -18.51 14.49
CA ALA A 112 -52.10 -17.27 13.71
C ALA A 112 -53.07 -16.25 14.34
N ASP A 113 -52.90 -14.95 14.06
CA ASP A 113 -54.03 -14.02 14.15
C ASP A 113 -53.90 -12.77 13.27
N VAL A 114 -55.02 -12.07 13.07
CA VAL A 114 -55.29 -11.13 11.98
C VAL A 114 -55.80 -9.76 12.46
N SER A 115 -55.42 -8.66 11.80
CA SER A 115 -56.17 -7.39 11.60
C SER A 115 -55.30 -6.42 10.76
N SER A 116 -55.70 -5.84 9.62
CA SER A 116 -56.79 -4.87 9.32
C SER A 116 -56.61 -3.54 10.08
N ASP A 117 -56.39 -2.38 9.46
CA ASP A 117 -57.28 -1.75 8.46
C ASP A 117 -56.59 -0.68 7.57
N ALA A 118 -57.37 -0.06 6.67
CA ALA A 118 -56.89 0.69 5.50
C ALA A 118 -57.29 2.19 5.44
N ASP A 119 -56.64 2.86 4.48
CA ASP A 119 -57.09 4.02 3.68
C ASP A 119 -57.40 5.37 4.38
N THR A 120 -56.77 6.45 3.89
CA THR A 120 -57.50 7.67 3.50
C THR A 120 -56.67 8.56 2.57
N LYS A 121 -57.36 9.25 1.64
CA LYS A 121 -56.77 9.93 0.47
C LYS A 121 -56.86 11.46 0.56
N LYS A 122 -55.75 12.16 0.21
CA LYS A 122 -55.72 13.46 -0.55
C LYS A 122 -56.35 14.70 0.15
N PRO A 123 -56.23 15.97 -0.35
CA PRO A 123 -55.94 16.39 -1.73
C PRO A 123 -54.94 17.57 -1.98
N ARG A 124 -54.90 17.97 -3.26
CA ARG A 124 -54.02 18.91 -4.00
C ARG A 124 -54.18 20.42 -3.68
N GLY A 125 -53.14 21.19 -4.01
CA GLY A 125 -53.22 22.53 -4.63
C GLY A 125 -51.89 22.85 -5.37
N LYS A 126 -51.82 22.92 -6.71
CA LYS A 126 -51.98 24.12 -7.59
C LYS A 126 -51.25 25.35 -7.02
N SER A 127 -50.26 25.99 -7.66
CA SER A 127 -50.09 26.42 -9.06
C SER A 127 -48.65 27.01 -9.24
N LYS A 128 -48.12 27.51 -10.37
CA LYS A 128 -48.63 27.95 -11.68
C LYS A 128 -47.45 27.98 -12.69
N LYS A 129 -47.68 27.71 -13.99
CA LYS A 129 -46.70 27.97 -15.07
C LYS A 129 -46.54 29.47 -15.32
N LYS A 130 -45.36 29.89 -15.80
CA LYS A 130 -45.23 30.81 -16.94
C LYS A 130 -43.88 30.62 -17.66
N ALA A 131 -43.92 30.61 -18.98
CA ALA A 131 -42.77 30.73 -19.87
C ALA A 131 -42.98 31.99 -20.73
N ALA A 132 -41.90 32.59 -21.22
CA ALA A 132 -41.88 33.58 -22.30
C ALA A 132 -40.45 33.69 -22.86
N ASP A 133 -40.34 33.92 -24.16
CA ASP A 133 -39.10 33.84 -24.95
C ASP A 133 -38.37 35.19 -25.15
N SER A 134 -37.20 35.08 -25.80
CA SER A 134 -36.66 35.98 -26.85
C SER A 134 -35.69 37.12 -26.51
N ALA A 135 -34.92 37.51 -27.55
CA ALA A 135 -33.82 38.50 -27.63
C ALA A 135 -32.56 38.13 -26.80
N VAL A 136 -31.36 37.90 -27.34
CA VAL A 136 -30.63 38.46 -28.50
C VAL A 136 -30.47 39.97 -28.42
N ASP A 137 -29.31 40.43 -27.96
CA ASP A 137 -28.67 41.65 -28.46
C ASP A 137 -27.15 41.62 -28.24
N GLU A 138 -26.39 42.09 -29.23
CA GLU A 138 -24.93 42.18 -29.21
C GLU A 138 -24.45 43.47 -28.55
N ILE A 139 -23.54 43.43 -27.58
CA ILE A 139 -22.65 44.58 -27.28
C ILE A 139 -21.21 44.12 -27.00
N MET A 140 -20.34 44.26 -28.00
CA MET A 140 -18.88 44.30 -27.79
C MET A 140 -18.41 45.67 -27.27
N PRO A 141 -17.38 45.71 -26.41
CA PRO A 141 -16.46 46.83 -26.35
C PRO A 141 -15.03 46.44 -26.78
N LYS A 142 -14.74 46.82 -28.03
CA LYS A 142 -13.44 47.07 -28.70
C LYS A 142 -12.16 46.98 -27.86
N LYS A 143 -11.23 46.13 -28.34
CA LYS A 143 -9.78 46.17 -28.02
C LYS A 143 -9.20 47.58 -28.18
N LYS A 144 -8.33 48.01 -27.25
CA LYS A 144 -7.28 49.01 -27.53
C LYS A 144 -5.91 48.40 -27.25
N SER A 145 -5.08 48.36 -28.29
CA SER A 145 -3.72 47.83 -28.27
C SER A 145 -2.72 48.84 -27.70
N LYS A 146 -1.81 48.37 -26.83
CA LYS A 146 -0.48 48.96 -26.68
C LYS A 146 0.58 47.85 -26.60
N LYS A 147 1.37 47.69 -27.67
CA LYS A 147 2.66 46.97 -27.62
C LYS A 147 3.62 47.77 -26.74
N LYS A 148 4.37 47.11 -25.86
CA LYS A 148 5.75 47.52 -25.51
C LYS A 148 6.53 46.38 -24.81
N SER A 149 7.67 46.03 -25.43
CA SER A 149 8.92 45.45 -24.89
C SER A 149 8.89 44.20 -23.99
N ALA A 150 9.89 43.34 -24.18
CA ALA A 150 10.01 42.02 -23.55
C ALA A 150 11.11 41.93 -22.48
N ALA A 151 10.85 41.06 -21.49
CA ALA A 151 11.80 40.38 -20.58
C ALA A 151 12.62 41.23 -19.56
N PRO A 152 13.06 40.62 -18.43
CA PRO A 152 12.80 39.26 -17.94
C PRO A 152 12.01 39.25 -16.61
N ALA A 153 10.73 38.86 -16.64
CA ALA A 153 9.92 38.63 -15.44
C ALA A 153 10.18 37.24 -14.79
N LYS A 154 11.46 36.88 -14.61
CA LYS A 154 11.88 35.54 -14.16
C LYS A 154 12.26 35.46 -12.67
N GLU A 155 12.75 36.55 -12.07
CA GLU A 155 13.14 36.57 -10.64
C GLU A 155 11.99 36.94 -9.69
N ALA A 156 10.97 37.65 -10.17
CA ALA A 156 9.82 38.06 -9.34
C ALA A 156 8.80 36.94 -9.05
N LYS A 157 8.86 35.80 -9.77
CA LYS A 157 7.93 34.68 -9.56
C LYS A 157 8.40 33.67 -8.51
N ASP A 158 9.71 33.50 -8.35
CA ASP A 158 10.26 32.61 -7.33
C ASP A 158 10.13 33.23 -5.92
N ALA A 159 10.13 34.57 -5.81
CA ALA A 159 9.77 35.29 -4.59
C ALA A 159 8.27 35.17 -4.22
N ALA A 160 7.38 35.22 -5.21
CA ALA A 160 5.92 35.20 -4.99
C ALA A 160 5.40 33.83 -4.50
N THR A 161 6.13 32.74 -4.73
CA THR A 161 5.81 31.42 -4.16
C THR A 161 6.24 31.25 -2.70
N THR A 162 7.05 32.17 -2.16
CA THR A 162 7.55 32.12 -0.76
C THR A 162 6.74 33.00 0.20
N GLU A 163 6.03 34.02 -0.30
CA GLU A 163 5.29 34.98 0.55
C GLU A 163 3.86 34.56 0.94
N ALA A 164 3.25 33.59 0.24
CA ALA A 164 1.91 33.07 0.60
C ALA A 164 1.91 32.20 1.88
N ALA A 165 3.09 31.86 2.42
CA ALA A 165 3.26 31.19 3.70
C ALA A 165 3.60 32.23 4.79
N SER A 166 2.63 33.08 5.15
CA SER A 166 2.75 33.94 6.34
C SER A 166 2.96 33.05 7.57
N ARG A 167 4.22 33.00 8.04
CA ARG A 167 4.65 32.10 9.10
C ARG A 167 3.92 32.44 10.38
N ASN A 168 2.92 31.63 10.76
CA ASN A 168 2.44 31.66 12.14
C ASN A 168 3.56 31.09 13.01
N THR A 169 4.22 31.95 13.78
CA THR A 169 5.40 31.62 14.61
C THR A 169 5.07 30.80 15.84
N SER A 170 3.78 30.57 16.10
CA SER A 170 3.30 29.73 17.19
C SER A 170 3.69 28.26 16.99
N SER A 171 4.42 27.72 17.97
CA SER A 171 4.72 26.30 18.08
C SER A 171 3.75 25.60 19.03
N GLY A 172 3.48 24.32 18.78
CA GLY A 172 2.83 23.42 19.73
C GLY A 172 3.80 22.39 20.29
N LEU A 173 3.46 21.80 21.44
CA LEU A 173 4.22 20.71 22.06
C LEU A 173 3.31 19.49 22.24
N VAL A 174 3.82 18.28 21.96
CA VAL A 174 3.21 17.02 22.43
C VAL A 174 3.92 16.58 23.71
N LEU A 175 3.14 16.36 24.78
CA LEU A 175 3.60 15.93 26.10
C LEU A 175 3.03 14.54 26.43
N GLY A 176 3.89 13.54 26.61
CA GLY A 176 3.46 12.19 26.97
C GLY A 176 3.20 12.06 28.47
N VAL A 177 2.10 11.38 28.85
CA VAL A 177 1.69 11.19 30.25
C VAL A 177 1.27 9.74 30.51
N HIS A 178 1.86 9.13 31.52
CA HIS A 178 1.47 7.81 32.03
C HIS A 178 0.51 7.92 33.21
N VAL A 179 -0.29 6.87 33.39
CA VAL A 179 -0.97 6.57 34.66
C VAL A 179 -0.04 5.72 35.52
N LEU A 180 0.32 6.21 36.71
CA LEU A 180 1.17 5.47 37.64
C LEU A 180 0.38 4.38 38.36
N SER A 181 1.01 3.22 38.57
CA SER A 181 0.48 2.20 39.45
C SER A 181 0.56 2.63 40.92
N LYS A 182 -0.34 2.12 41.79
CA LYS A 182 -0.43 2.47 43.23
C LYS A 182 0.86 2.22 44.06
N LYS A 183 1.89 1.61 43.48
CA LYS A 183 3.18 1.29 44.14
C LYS A 183 4.37 2.06 43.56
N GLN A 184 4.19 2.91 42.54
CA GLN A 184 5.27 3.69 41.94
C GLN A 184 5.37 5.09 42.55
N THR A 185 6.56 5.44 43.00
CA THR A 185 7.00 6.81 43.29
C THR A 185 7.90 7.29 42.16
N THR A 186 7.68 8.52 41.68
CA THR A 186 8.56 9.18 40.70
C THR A 186 9.05 10.52 41.25
N SER A 187 10.11 11.08 40.65
CA SER A 187 10.65 12.40 40.99
C SER A 187 9.97 13.56 40.24
N THR A 188 8.84 13.27 39.58
CA THR A 188 8.10 14.13 38.65
C THR A 188 6.89 14.76 39.35
N VAL A 189 6.40 15.90 38.86
CA VAL A 189 5.16 16.50 39.37
C VAL A 189 3.99 15.52 39.17
N LEU A 190 3.28 15.24 40.27
CA LEU A 190 2.18 14.28 40.33
C LEU A 190 0.84 15.01 40.35
N THR A 191 0.13 15.02 39.23
CA THR A 191 -1.26 15.50 39.20
C THR A 191 -2.20 14.32 39.45
N LYS A 192 -3.16 14.46 40.37
CA LYS A 192 -4.22 13.47 40.57
C LYS A 192 -5.44 13.85 39.75
N THR A 193 -6.08 12.87 39.12
CA THR A 193 -7.43 13.03 38.55
C THR A 193 -8.48 13.03 39.65
N ASP A 194 -9.69 13.53 39.34
CA ASP A 194 -10.85 13.49 40.23
C ASP A 194 -11.20 12.06 40.70
N LYS A 195 -10.80 11.05 39.91
CA LYS A 195 -10.98 9.62 40.18
C LYS A 195 -9.82 9.00 40.97
N GLY A 196 -8.89 9.82 41.47
CA GLY A 196 -7.76 9.41 42.30
C GLY A 196 -6.62 8.69 41.56
N ALA A 197 -6.62 8.69 40.21
CA ALA A 197 -5.50 8.16 39.45
C ALA A 197 -4.36 9.18 39.42
N THR A 198 -3.14 8.72 39.69
CA THR A 198 -1.92 9.56 39.66
C THR A 198 -1.36 9.60 38.24
N LEU A 199 -1.19 10.79 37.69
CA LEU A 199 -0.59 11.03 36.38
C LEU A 199 0.83 11.56 36.55
N ALA A 200 1.73 11.13 35.67
CA ALA A 200 3.09 11.65 35.57
C ALA A 200 3.50 11.84 34.10
N PRO A 201 4.06 13.00 33.72
CA PRO A 201 4.76 13.16 32.46
C PRO A 201 5.87 12.13 32.28
N VAL A 202 6.22 11.78 31.03
CA VAL A 202 7.42 10.99 30.76
C VAL A 202 8.65 11.80 31.19
N ASP A 203 9.65 11.13 31.77
CA ASP A 203 10.79 11.76 32.47
C ASP A 203 11.85 12.42 31.55
N HIS A 204 11.44 12.84 30.34
CA HIS A 204 12.26 13.53 29.34
C HIS A 204 12.50 15.01 29.64
N PHE A 205 11.69 15.67 30.46
CA PHE A 205 11.88 17.09 30.80
C PHE A 205 12.92 17.28 31.92
N PRO A 206 13.76 18.33 31.90
CA PRO A 206 14.66 18.67 33.03
C PRO A 206 13.87 18.94 34.32
N LYS A 207 14.48 18.70 35.50
CA LYS A 207 13.82 18.97 36.79
C LYS A 207 13.40 20.44 36.92
N GLU A 208 14.29 21.34 36.52
CA GLU A 208 14.07 22.79 36.47
C GLU A 208 12.87 23.20 35.60
N ASP A 209 12.60 22.48 34.49
CA ASP A 209 11.44 22.78 33.64
C ASP A 209 10.15 22.15 34.15
N ARG A 210 10.22 21.05 34.91
CA ARG A 210 9.05 20.50 35.64
C ARG A 210 8.61 21.43 36.78
N GLU A 211 9.57 22.14 37.37
CA GLU A 211 9.38 23.12 38.44
C GLU A 211 8.95 24.50 37.92
N LYS A 212 9.15 24.80 36.62
CA LYS A 212 8.48 25.94 35.96
C LYS A 212 6.98 25.67 35.82
N GLU A 213 6.18 26.65 36.20
CA GLU A 213 4.71 26.51 36.31
C GLU A 213 4.05 25.97 35.03
N GLY A 214 4.54 26.36 33.84
CA GLY A 214 3.89 26.07 32.56
C GLY A 214 3.61 24.58 32.27
N PHE A 215 4.57 23.67 32.50
CA PHE A 215 4.38 22.24 32.20
C PHE A 215 3.36 21.58 33.16
N SER A 216 3.47 21.91 34.44
CA SER A 216 2.59 21.39 35.49
C SER A 216 1.18 21.95 35.33
N LEU A 217 1.05 23.25 35.08
CA LEU A 217 -0.21 23.93 34.76
C LEU A 217 -0.83 23.39 33.46
N ALA A 218 -0.02 23.03 32.46
CA ALA A 218 -0.53 22.43 31.23
C ALA A 218 -1.23 21.07 31.50
N LEU A 219 -0.62 20.23 32.35
CA LEU A 219 -1.21 18.95 32.80
C LEU A 219 -2.42 19.16 33.71
N GLU A 220 -2.36 20.06 34.68
CA GLU A 220 -3.52 20.38 35.54
C GLU A 220 -4.72 20.87 34.73
N ASN A 221 -4.50 21.77 33.77
CA ASN A 221 -5.56 22.26 32.89
C ASN A 221 -6.13 21.14 32.00
N ALA A 222 -5.30 20.17 31.57
CA ALA A 222 -5.80 18.99 30.88
C ALA A 222 -6.66 18.10 31.79
N VAL A 223 -6.27 17.89 33.05
CA VAL A 223 -7.05 17.13 34.04
C VAL A 223 -8.37 17.82 34.36
N ARG A 224 -8.37 19.15 34.56
CA ARG A 224 -9.60 19.96 34.73
C ARG A 224 -10.54 19.87 33.52
N ALA A 225 -9.98 19.69 32.32
CA ALA A 225 -10.73 19.43 31.09
C ALA A 225 -11.08 17.92 30.88
N GLY A 226 -10.92 17.09 31.92
CA GLY A 226 -11.38 15.70 31.95
C GLY A 226 -10.37 14.65 31.50
N PHE A 227 -9.09 14.97 31.34
CA PHE A 227 -8.05 14.01 30.94
C PHE A 227 -7.77 12.95 32.02
N ASN A 228 -7.76 11.67 31.65
CA ASN A 228 -7.55 10.53 32.56
C ASN A 228 -6.26 9.73 32.29
N GLY A 229 -5.46 10.12 31.29
CA GLY A 229 -4.24 9.39 30.90
C GLY A 229 -4.49 8.09 30.13
N LYS A 230 -5.71 7.85 29.61
CA LYS A 230 -6.01 6.64 28.80
C LYS A 230 -5.17 6.64 27.52
N VAL A 231 -4.86 5.44 27.02
CA VAL A 231 -4.15 5.24 25.76
C VAL A 231 -4.80 6.04 24.62
N GLY A 232 -4.04 6.96 24.02
CA GLY A 232 -4.51 7.79 22.91
C GLY A 232 -5.64 8.77 23.28
N GLU A 233 -5.81 9.08 24.56
CA GLU A 233 -6.56 10.26 25.01
C GLU A 233 -5.69 11.51 24.77
N VAL A 234 -6.27 12.58 24.23
CA VAL A 234 -5.52 13.83 23.96
C VAL A 234 -6.36 15.04 24.33
N VAL A 235 -5.83 15.88 25.21
CA VAL A 235 -6.42 17.19 25.56
C VAL A 235 -5.45 18.30 25.16
N LEU A 236 -5.99 19.38 24.60
CA LEU A 236 -5.21 20.59 24.33
C LEU A 236 -5.29 21.50 25.54
N SER A 237 -4.13 21.93 26.03
CA SER A 237 -3.99 22.94 27.05
C SER A 237 -3.45 24.22 26.40
N PRO A 238 -4.19 25.34 26.41
CA PRO A 238 -3.76 26.61 25.83
C PRO A 238 -2.75 27.37 26.72
N THR A 239 -2.07 26.63 27.60
CA THR A 239 -1.10 27.17 28.56
C THR A 239 0.22 27.40 27.82
N PRO A 240 0.76 28.63 27.75
CA PRO A 240 2.07 28.87 27.17
C PRO A 240 3.16 28.16 27.98
N VAL A 241 4.08 27.51 27.28
CA VAL A 241 5.21 26.79 27.90
C VAL A 241 6.50 27.17 27.20
N ALA A 242 7.51 27.60 27.96
CA ALA A 242 8.82 27.96 27.43
C ALA A 242 9.87 26.89 27.79
N HIS A 243 10.69 26.51 26.81
CA HIS A 243 11.88 25.67 27.00
C HIS A 243 13.05 26.25 26.21
N GLY A 244 14.08 26.73 26.92
CA GLY A 244 15.18 27.47 26.32
C GLY A 244 14.69 28.75 25.63
N GLU A 245 15.03 28.90 24.34
CA GLU A 245 14.59 30.01 23.47
C GLU A 245 13.24 29.72 22.77
N GLN A 246 12.67 28.51 22.91
CA GLN A 246 11.44 28.11 22.24
C GLN A 246 10.24 28.29 23.17
N GLU A 247 9.22 29.00 22.68
CA GLU A 247 7.91 29.10 23.31
C GLU A 247 6.88 28.24 22.56
N TYR A 248 6.01 27.55 23.30
CA TYR A 248 4.92 26.74 22.80
C TYR A 248 3.59 27.35 23.26
N SER A 249 2.76 27.78 22.32
CA SER A 249 1.47 28.45 22.61
C SER A 249 0.35 27.49 23.00
N VAL A 250 0.56 26.18 22.78
CA VAL A 250 -0.42 25.13 23.09
C VAL A 250 0.29 23.80 23.32
N VAL A 251 -0.12 23.08 24.35
CA VAL A 251 0.39 21.74 24.68
C VAL A 251 -0.69 20.70 24.46
N ALA A 252 -0.43 19.69 23.64
CA ALA A 252 -1.23 18.48 23.56
C ALA A 252 -0.74 17.47 24.60
N VAL A 253 -1.51 17.33 25.67
CA VAL A 253 -1.28 16.32 26.72
C VAL A 253 -1.86 15.00 26.22
N ALA A 254 -1.00 13.99 26.05
CA ALA A 254 -1.31 12.73 25.38
C ALA A 254 -1.12 11.52 26.33
N GLY A 255 -2.16 10.71 26.46
CA GLY A 255 -2.19 9.58 27.39
C GLY A 255 -1.55 8.31 26.84
N LEU A 256 -0.65 7.72 27.62
CA LEU A 256 0.08 6.48 27.32
C LEU A 256 -0.43 5.26 28.09
N GLY A 257 -1.47 5.42 28.92
CA GLY A 257 -2.01 4.35 29.75
C GLY A 257 -1.11 4.00 30.96
N SER A 258 -1.33 2.80 31.51
CA SER A 258 -0.61 2.32 32.69
C SER A 258 0.81 1.88 32.35
N THR A 259 1.77 2.22 33.21
CA THR A 259 3.16 1.73 33.15
C THR A 259 3.30 0.22 33.35
N SER A 260 2.25 -0.46 33.83
CA SER A 260 2.28 -1.87 34.26
C SER A 260 2.07 -2.91 33.15
N VAL A 261 2.07 -2.51 31.88
CA VAL A 261 1.72 -3.36 30.73
C VAL A 261 2.88 -4.27 30.26
N THR A 262 4.11 -4.03 30.73
CA THR A 262 5.36 -4.68 30.29
C THR A 262 5.56 -6.16 30.68
N LYS A 263 4.49 -6.93 30.92
CA LYS A 263 4.61 -8.38 31.09
C LYS A 263 4.88 -9.02 29.73
N LYS A 264 5.94 -9.85 29.65
CA LYS A 264 6.11 -10.78 28.52
C LYS A 264 4.81 -11.60 28.35
N PRO A 265 4.29 -11.74 27.12
CA PRO A 265 3.14 -12.61 26.90
C PRO A 265 3.45 -14.07 27.22
N ASN A 266 2.42 -14.85 27.56
CA ASN A 266 2.53 -16.31 27.61
C ASN A 266 2.81 -16.86 26.19
N ALA A 267 3.41 -18.05 26.11
CA ALA A 267 3.75 -18.69 24.83
C ALA A 267 2.54 -18.87 23.88
N ASP A 268 1.33 -19.00 24.45
CA ASP A 268 0.08 -19.23 23.71
C ASP A 268 -0.62 -17.93 23.25
N PHE A 269 -0.10 -16.76 23.63
CA PHE A 269 -0.60 -15.44 23.23
C PHE A 269 0.57 -14.59 22.72
N GLN A 270 1.04 -14.88 21.51
CA GLN A 270 2.14 -14.13 20.91
C GLN A 270 1.73 -12.69 20.56
N GLY A 271 2.12 -11.76 21.43
CA GLY A 271 2.46 -10.39 21.04
C GLY A 271 1.43 -9.29 21.30
N GLU A 272 1.47 -8.76 22.53
CA GLU A 272 0.98 -7.39 22.84
C GLU A 272 2.07 -6.64 23.66
N GLY A 273 2.33 -7.03 24.92
CA GLY A 273 3.00 -6.22 25.98
C GLY A 273 4.28 -5.36 25.75
N VAL A 274 5.10 -5.54 24.71
CA VAL A 274 6.23 -4.62 24.38
C VAL A 274 5.87 -3.74 23.19
N VAL A 275 5.26 -4.33 22.16
CA VAL A 275 4.69 -3.62 21.02
C VAL A 275 3.58 -2.67 21.47
N ASP A 276 2.82 -3.04 22.51
CA ASP A 276 1.84 -2.15 23.16
C ASP A 276 2.42 -0.79 23.54
N ALA A 277 3.64 -0.72 24.09
CA ALA A 277 4.24 0.54 24.48
C ALA A 277 4.50 1.44 23.25
N GLU A 278 4.99 0.85 22.16
CA GLU A 278 5.28 1.56 20.92
C GLU A 278 4.01 1.90 20.13
N GLU A 279 3.03 1.01 20.07
CA GLU A 279 1.70 1.25 19.50
C GLU A 279 0.96 2.34 20.28
N ASN A 280 1.05 2.35 21.61
CA ASN A 280 0.50 3.41 22.46
C ASN A 280 1.17 4.76 22.17
N VAL A 281 2.49 4.80 21.99
CA VAL A 281 3.23 6.00 21.60
C VAL A 281 2.84 6.46 20.19
N ARG A 282 2.82 5.57 19.19
CA ARG A 282 2.38 5.86 17.81
C ARG A 282 0.97 6.47 17.83
N LEU A 283 0.05 5.86 18.56
CA LEU A 283 -1.35 6.30 18.71
C LEU A 283 -1.49 7.65 19.43
N ALA A 284 -0.80 7.82 20.57
CA ALA A 284 -0.82 9.05 21.35
C ALA A 284 -0.27 10.22 20.54
N VAL A 285 0.90 10.05 19.91
CA VAL A 285 1.52 11.07 19.06
C VAL A 285 0.65 11.37 17.84
N ALA A 286 0.19 10.36 17.10
CA ALA A 286 -0.62 10.55 15.89
C ALA A 286 -1.88 11.38 16.16
N LYS A 287 -2.59 11.11 17.26
CA LYS A 287 -3.74 11.90 17.69
C LYS A 287 -3.33 13.30 18.16
N ALA A 288 -2.21 13.44 18.86
CA ALA A 288 -1.74 14.72 19.37
C ALA A 288 -1.33 15.69 18.25
N VAL A 289 -0.49 15.26 17.30
CA VAL A 289 -0.09 16.09 16.15
C VAL A 289 -1.30 16.46 15.28
N LYS A 290 -2.25 15.54 15.09
CA LYS A 290 -3.49 15.78 14.32
C LYS A 290 -4.41 16.79 15.00
N LYS A 291 -4.44 16.83 16.34
CA LYS A 291 -5.21 17.80 17.14
C LYS A 291 -4.49 19.16 17.23
N LEU A 292 -3.15 19.19 17.32
CA LEU A 292 -2.37 20.43 17.25
C LEU A 292 -2.49 21.11 15.88
N ARG A 293 -2.58 20.34 14.78
CA ARG A 293 -2.80 20.87 13.42
C ARG A 293 -4.05 21.75 13.29
N THR A 294 -5.08 21.56 14.12
CA THR A 294 -6.28 22.43 14.11
C THR A 294 -6.12 23.70 14.95
N SER A 295 -5.03 23.82 15.73
CA SER A 295 -4.79 24.91 16.69
C SER A 295 -3.93 26.04 16.14
N SER A 296 -3.93 26.22 14.81
CA SER A 296 -3.19 27.26 14.08
C SER A 296 -1.67 27.31 14.27
N VAL A 297 -1.03 26.31 14.89
CA VAL A 297 0.45 26.26 15.00
C VAL A 297 1.13 26.09 13.63
N GLY A 298 2.35 26.59 13.49
CA GLY A 298 3.22 26.34 12.33
C GLY A 298 4.13 25.11 12.49
N ARG A 299 4.51 24.82 13.74
CA ARG A 299 5.45 23.76 14.12
C ARG A 299 4.93 22.99 15.34
N VAL A 300 5.29 21.71 15.45
CA VAL A 300 5.03 20.87 16.61
C VAL A 300 6.30 20.12 17.01
N ASP A 301 6.74 20.30 18.25
CA ASP A 301 7.81 19.50 18.84
C ASP A 301 7.18 18.33 19.62
N VAL A 302 7.76 17.13 19.51
CA VAL A 302 7.18 15.88 20.02
C VAL A 302 8.08 15.25 21.08
N ASP A 303 7.57 15.09 22.30
CA ASP A 303 8.19 14.25 23.34
C ASP A 303 8.51 12.84 22.77
N PRO A 304 9.77 12.36 22.85
CA PRO A 304 10.13 11.02 22.37
C PRO A 304 9.56 9.88 23.21
N MET A 305 8.99 10.14 24.39
CA MET A 305 8.23 9.19 25.22
C MET A 305 8.99 7.87 25.56
N ASN A 306 10.32 7.91 25.63
CA ASN A 306 11.24 6.75 25.68
C ASN A 306 11.27 5.85 24.42
N HIS A 307 10.37 6.06 23.46
CA HIS A 307 10.29 5.32 22.19
C HIS A 307 10.38 6.30 21.01
N PRO A 308 11.53 6.97 20.79
CA PRO A 308 11.67 8.03 19.80
C PRO A 308 11.30 7.59 18.37
N GLU A 309 11.64 6.36 17.98
CA GLU A 309 11.31 5.82 16.66
C GLU A 309 9.79 5.68 16.48
N ALA A 310 9.09 5.07 17.44
CA ALA A 310 7.63 4.99 17.47
C ALA A 310 6.94 6.36 17.51
N ALA A 311 7.53 7.35 18.21
CA ALA A 311 7.03 8.73 18.22
C ALA A 311 7.17 9.40 16.83
N GLY A 312 8.30 9.19 16.15
CA GLY A 312 8.51 9.67 14.78
C GLY A 312 7.53 9.04 13.78
N GLU A 313 7.31 7.73 13.88
CA GLU A 313 6.31 7.00 13.08
C GLU A 313 4.90 7.55 13.31
N GLY A 314 4.47 7.67 14.57
CA GLY A 314 3.16 8.20 14.94
C GLY A 314 2.93 9.62 14.42
N ALA A 315 3.95 10.48 14.48
CA ALA A 315 3.88 11.84 13.95
C ALA A 315 3.67 11.87 12.43
N ALA A 316 4.49 11.13 11.68
CA ALA A 316 4.41 11.08 10.22
C ALA A 316 3.09 10.43 9.74
N LEU A 317 2.69 9.31 10.33
CA LEU A 317 1.50 8.56 9.96
C LEU A 317 0.19 9.29 10.31
N GLY A 318 0.16 9.95 11.48
CA GLY A 318 -1.01 10.70 11.98
C GLY A 318 -1.30 12.01 11.25
N LEU A 319 -0.27 12.66 10.70
CA LEU A 319 -0.43 13.88 9.89
C LEU A 319 -0.81 13.61 8.43
N TYR A 320 -0.62 12.39 7.92
CA TYR A 320 -1.00 12.10 6.54
C TYR A 320 -2.50 12.30 6.30
N THR A 321 -2.82 12.89 5.15
CA THR A 321 -4.19 13.09 4.65
C THR A 321 -4.10 13.17 3.14
N TYR A 322 -4.96 12.44 2.41
CA TYR A 322 -5.08 12.59 0.97
C TYR A 322 -6.13 13.66 0.63
N ASP A 323 -5.67 14.84 0.27
CA ASP A 323 -6.51 16.00 -0.08
C ASP A 323 -6.05 16.76 -1.33
N ALA A 324 -5.05 16.25 -2.07
CA ALA A 324 -4.47 16.88 -3.26
C ALA A 324 -5.49 17.22 -4.38
N LEU A 325 -6.64 16.53 -4.42
CA LEU A 325 -7.73 16.74 -5.37
C LEU A 325 -8.87 17.64 -4.82
N LYS A 326 -8.80 18.06 -3.56
CA LYS A 326 -9.71 19.06 -2.99
C LYS A 326 -9.23 20.46 -3.39
N ALA A 327 -10.14 21.43 -3.38
CA ALA A 327 -9.77 22.84 -3.48
C ALA A 327 -8.78 23.22 -2.36
N GLU A 328 -7.77 24.04 -2.66
CA GLU A 328 -6.65 24.37 -1.76
C GLU A 328 -7.09 24.89 -0.37
N LYS A 329 -8.17 25.67 -0.32
CA LYS A 329 -8.79 26.15 0.94
C LYS A 329 -9.29 25.02 1.87
N ASN A 330 -9.46 23.80 1.36
CA ASN A 330 -9.91 22.62 2.09
C ASN A 330 -8.76 21.63 2.40
N TRP A 331 -7.51 21.97 2.06
CA TRP A 331 -6.35 21.15 2.40
C TRP A 331 -6.06 21.21 3.90
N ALA A 332 -5.63 20.08 4.47
CA ALA A 332 -5.16 20.02 5.84
C ALA A 332 -3.93 20.91 6.01
N ARG A 333 -3.96 21.77 7.04
CA ARG A 333 -2.89 22.72 7.36
C ARG A 333 -1.53 22.03 7.46
N TYR A 334 -0.50 22.62 6.86
CA TYR A 334 0.87 22.16 7.03
C TYR A 334 1.37 22.43 8.46
N VAL A 335 2.10 21.47 9.01
CA VAL A 335 2.77 21.57 10.31
C VAL A 335 4.15 20.94 10.16
N GLU A 336 5.20 21.69 10.49
CA GLU A 336 6.55 21.13 10.65
C GLU A 336 6.59 20.29 11.93
N VAL A 337 7.21 19.10 11.88
CA VAL A 337 7.41 18.27 13.09
C VAL A 337 8.89 18.04 13.37
N ALA A 338 9.27 18.18 14.63
CA ALA A 338 10.58 17.83 15.16
C ALA A 338 10.44 17.05 16.48
N MET A 339 11.53 16.38 16.90
CA MET A 339 11.63 15.81 18.24
C MET A 339 11.85 16.94 19.26
N PHE A 340 11.12 16.90 20.38
CA PHE A 340 11.41 17.75 21.53
C PHE A 340 12.80 17.41 22.09
N ARG A 341 13.63 18.42 22.31
CA ARG A 341 15.00 18.26 22.82
C ARG A 341 15.07 18.73 24.27
N LYS A 342 15.46 17.84 25.20
CA LYS A 342 15.67 18.13 26.64
C LYS A 342 16.68 19.26 26.91
N ASN A 343 17.62 19.45 26.00
CA ASN A 343 18.71 20.42 26.03
C ASN A 343 19.27 20.60 24.61
N LYS A 344 20.07 21.66 24.37
CA LYS A 344 20.75 21.87 23.06
C LYS A 344 21.69 20.71 22.67
N THR A 345 22.05 19.85 23.64
CA THR A 345 22.91 18.66 23.52
C THR A 345 22.13 17.34 23.61
N SER A 346 20.88 17.30 23.13
CA SER A 346 20.10 16.06 23.02
C SER A 346 20.92 14.97 22.32
N ILE A 347 20.99 13.77 22.92
CA ILE A 347 21.87 12.69 22.44
C ILE A 347 21.58 12.43 20.95
N PRO A 348 22.56 12.54 20.03
CA PRO A 348 22.33 12.40 18.59
C PRO A 348 21.68 11.07 18.20
N VAL A 349 21.85 10.03 19.03
CA VAL A 349 21.22 8.71 18.86
C VAL A 349 19.69 8.77 18.98
N THR A 350 19.15 9.54 19.94
CA THR A 350 17.71 9.67 20.18
C THR A 350 17.03 10.44 19.06
N GLU A 351 17.63 11.54 18.61
CA GLU A 351 17.13 12.30 17.45
C GLU A 351 17.25 11.51 16.15
N ALA A 352 18.35 10.77 15.96
CA ALA A 352 18.46 9.86 14.82
C ALA A 352 17.37 8.77 14.85
N ALA A 353 16.98 8.27 16.02
CA ALA A 353 15.89 7.30 16.14
C ALA A 353 14.53 7.90 15.77
N PHE A 354 14.22 9.11 16.23
CA PHE A 354 13.00 9.82 15.83
C PHE A 354 12.97 10.05 14.31
N ASN A 355 14.09 10.48 13.73
CA ASN A 355 14.19 10.71 12.29
C ASN A 355 14.12 9.40 11.46
N ARG A 356 14.60 8.25 11.98
CA ARG A 356 14.36 6.95 11.35
C ARG A 356 12.87 6.59 11.34
N GLY A 357 12.20 6.76 12.47
CA GLY A 357 10.78 6.47 12.61
C GLY A 357 9.90 7.32 11.71
N ALA A 358 10.16 8.63 11.65
CA ALA A 358 9.45 9.51 10.74
C ALA A 358 9.74 9.18 9.25
N ALA A 359 10.93 8.68 8.90
CA ALA A 359 11.23 8.17 7.56
C ALA A 359 10.53 6.83 7.24
N LEU A 360 10.35 5.93 8.22
CA LEU A 360 9.52 4.72 8.09
C LEU A 360 8.04 5.08 7.88
N GLY A 361 7.53 6.07 8.62
CA GLY A 361 6.18 6.61 8.42
C GLY A 361 6.01 7.30 7.07
N GLU A 362 7.03 8.01 6.57
CA GLU A 362 7.06 8.59 5.22
C GLU A 362 7.01 7.51 4.12
N ALA A 363 7.80 6.44 4.25
CA ALA A 363 7.79 5.29 3.34
C ALA A 363 6.39 4.65 3.21
N GLN A 364 5.72 4.43 4.34
CA GLN A 364 4.33 3.96 4.35
C GLN A 364 3.35 4.99 3.76
N ASN A 365 3.53 6.28 4.06
CA ASN A 365 2.69 7.35 3.50
C ASN A 365 2.86 7.52 1.98
N ILE A 366 4.01 7.15 1.41
CA ILE A 366 4.20 7.06 -0.05
C ILE A 366 3.33 5.95 -0.63
N ALA A 367 3.35 4.74 -0.03
CA ALA A 367 2.47 3.65 -0.45
C ALA A 367 0.99 4.07 -0.38
N ARG A 368 0.58 4.72 0.73
CA ARG A 368 -0.77 5.28 0.90
C ARG A 368 -1.13 6.30 -0.18
N ARG A 369 -0.23 7.23 -0.53
CA ARG A 369 -0.47 8.24 -1.58
C ARG A 369 -0.73 7.61 -2.94
N LEU A 370 0.04 6.58 -3.29
CA LEU A 370 -0.12 5.88 -4.56
C LEU A 370 -1.49 5.17 -4.60
N MET A 371 -1.85 4.44 -3.53
CA MET A 371 -3.15 3.74 -3.43
C MET A 371 -4.38 4.67 -3.27
N ASP A 372 -4.24 5.79 -2.57
CA ASP A 372 -5.34 6.75 -2.38
C ASP A 372 -5.66 7.52 -3.67
N THR A 373 -4.69 7.64 -4.58
CA THR A 373 -4.87 8.37 -5.85
C THR A 373 -5.83 7.60 -6.77
N PRO A 374 -6.86 8.25 -7.33
CA PRO A 374 -7.75 7.63 -8.31
C PRO A 374 -6.97 7.04 -9.50
N ALA A 375 -7.38 5.88 -10.00
CA ALA A 375 -6.64 5.16 -11.04
C ALA A 375 -6.40 6.00 -12.32
N ASN A 376 -7.38 6.81 -12.72
CA ASN A 376 -7.25 7.75 -13.85
C ASN A 376 -6.21 8.87 -13.63
N LEU A 377 -5.59 8.94 -12.46
CA LEU A 377 -4.47 9.81 -12.07
C LEU A 377 -3.28 9.02 -11.49
N MET A 378 -3.35 7.68 -11.47
CA MET A 378 -2.30 6.75 -11.02
C MET A 378 -2.28 5.51 -11.93
N THR A 379 -2.25 5.77 -13.24
CA THR A 379 -2.14 4.72 -14.26
C THR A 379 -0.78 4.02 -14.20
N PRO A 380 -0.55 2.89 -14.90
CA PRO A 380 0.77 2.25 -15.01
C PRO A 380 1.85 3.24 -15.46
N THR A 381 1.52 4.09 -16.44
CA THR A 381 2.42 5.15 -16.91
C THR A 381 2.71 6.21 -15.84
N VAL A 382 1.71 6.65 -15.08
CA VAL A 382 1.93 7.64 -14.01
C VAL A 382 2.71 7.04 -12.84
N PHE A 383 2.43 5.78 -12.45
CA PHE A 383 3.11 5.08 -11.36
C PHE A 383 4.63 4.99 -11.60
N VAL A 384 5.05 4.64 -12.82
CA VAL A 384 6.50 4.57 -13.14
C VAL A 384 7.17 5.96 -13.18
N LEU A 385 6.44 7.00 -13.61
CA LEU A 385 6.93 8.38 -13.58
C LEU A 385 7.08 8.91 -12.14
N GLU A 386 6.20 8.50 -11.23
CA GLU A 386 6.31 8.76 -9.79
C GLU A 386 7.53 8.04 -9.19
N ALA A 387 7.75 6.76 -9.53
CA ALA A 387 8.92 5.99 -9.10
C ALA A 387 10.23 6.64 -9.58
N GLN A 388 10.34 7.01 -10.86
CA GLN A 388 11.53 7.69 -11.39
C GLN A 388 11.84 9.00 -10.64
N LYS A 389 10.81 9.83 -10.37
CA LYS A 389 10.99 11.09 -9.64
C LYS A 389 11.40 10.90 -8.18
N MET A 390 10.87 9.85 -7.54
CA MET A 390 11.16 9.49 -6.17
C MET A 390 12.65 9.24 -5.95
N PHE A 391 13.32 8.56 -6.88
CA PHE A 391 14.75 8.24 -6.78
C PHE A 391 15.69 9.23 -7.50
N ALA A 392 15.25 9.90 -8.58
CA ALA A 392 16.05 10.92 -9.27
C ALA A 392 16.45 12.10 -8.35
N SER A 393 15.61 12.44 -7.36
CA SER A 393 15.93 13.47 -6.36
C SER A 393 17.01 13.07 -5.36
N HIS A 394 17.41 11.79 -5.32
CA HIS A 394 18.39 11.24 -4.38
C HIS A 394 19.69 10.74 -5.06
N GLU A 395 19.77 10.69 -6.40
CA GLU A 395 21.00 10.29 -7.12
C GLU A 395 22.19 11.22 -6.79
N GLN A 396 21.93 12.46 -6.35
CA GLN A 396 22.96 13.44 -5.97
C GLN A 396 23.71 13.11 -4.67
N ASP A 397 23.14 12.28 -3.79
CA ASP A 397 23.75 11.91 -2.49
C ASP A 397 24.65 10.67 -2.57
N LEU A 398 24.64 9.94 -3.70
CA LEU A 398 25.37 8.69 -3.87
C LEU A 398 26.58 8.87 -4.80
N GLY A 399 27.79 8.73 -4.23
CA GLY A 399 29.04 8.92 -4.95
C GLY A 399 29.18 8.02 -6.17
N ARG A 400 29.21 8.62 -7.37
CA ARG A 400 29.25 7.92 -8.66
C ARG A 400 30.55 7.10 -8.83
N LEU A 401 30.46 5.80 -8.58
CA LEU A 401 31.46 4.83 -9.03
C LEU A 401 31.14 4.41 -10.47
N GLU A 402 32.14 4.39 -11.35
CA GLU A 402 31.97 3.92 -12.74
C GLU A 402 31.74 2.40 -12.79
N LEU A 403 30.47 2.00 -12.69
CA LEU A 403 30.03 0.65 -13.00
C LEU A 403 29.75 0.50 -14.50
N LYS A 404 30.12 -0.65 -15.06
CA LYS A 404 29.76 -1.07 -16.42
C LYS A 404 28.81 -2.26 -16.36
N LYS A 405 27.64 -2.12 -16.95
CA LYS A 405 26.61 -3.17 -17.00
C LYS A 405 26.95 -4.20 -18.08
N LYS A 406 26.77 -5.48 -17.78
CA LYS A 406 26.89 -6.60 -18.74
C LYS A 406 25.71 -7.55 -18.53
N GLY A 407 24.70 -7.46 -19.39
CA GLY A 407 23.41 -8.13 -19.18
C GLY A 407 22.64 -7.51 -18.01
N THR A 408 21.99 -8.33 -17.17
CA THR A 408 21.32 -7.87 -15.93
C THR A 408 22.28 -7.55 -14.78
N HIS A 409 23.58 -7.79 -14.96
CA HIS A 409 24.57 -7.72 -13.89
C HIS A 409 25.49 -6.48 -14.03
N TRP A 410 25.77 -5.84 -12.89
CA TRP A 410 26.73 -4.75 -12.80
C TRP A 410 28.14 -5.28 -12.56
N THR A 411 29.12 -4.75 -13.28
CA THR A 411 30.54 -5.12 -13.15
C THR A 411 31.41 -3.89 -12.96
N THR A 412 32.46 -4.00 -12.16
CA THR A 412 33.48 -2.94 -12.06
C THR A 412 34.40 -2.97 -13.28
N SER A 413 34.88 -1.80 -13.70
CA SER A 413 35.80 -1.69 -14.86
C SER A 413 37.09 -2.50 -14.64
N LYS A 414 37.46 -3.34 -15.61
CA LYS A 414 38.69 -4.16 -15.56
C LYS A 414 39.96 -3.28 -15.65
N LYS A 415 40.45 -2.78 -14.51
CA LYS A 415 41.87 -2.41 -14.36
C LYS A 415 42.48 -2.55 -12.96
N ASP A 416 41.70 -2.84 -11.92
CA ASP A 416 42.21 -3.19 -10.58
C ASP A 416 41.99 -4.68 -10.26
N SER A 417 42.77 -5.55 -10.89
CA SER A 417 42.87 -6.95 -10.47
C SER A 417 43.64 -7.06 -9.16
N ARG A 418 43.01 -7.61 -8.11
CA ARG A 418 43.55 -7.97 -6.77
C ARG A 418 43.55 -6.89 -5.67
N LYS A 419 42.63 -5.92 -5.67
CA LYS A 419 42.25 -5.18 -4.44
C LYS A 419 40.74 -5.03 -4.35
N GLU A 420 40.20 -5.48 -3.21
CA GLU A 420 38.85 -5.27 -2.64
C GLU A 420 37.71 -4.88 -3.59
N ALA A 421 36.67 -5.71 -3.65
CA ALA A 421 35.39 -5.35 -4.27
C ALA A 421 34.80 -4.12 -3.55
N LYS A 422 35.04 -2.92 -4.11
CA LYS A 422 34.64 -1.66 -3.50
C LYS A 422 33.14 -1.65 -3.25
N ALA A 423 32.78 -1.40 -1.99
CA ALA A 423 31.42 -1.12 -1.56
C ALA A 423 30.81 -0.01 -2.44
N VAL A 424 29.73 -0.32 -3.16
CA VAL A 424 29.02 0.63 -4.01
C VAL A 424 27.76 1.11 -3.31
N SER A 425 27.33 2.35 -3.60
CA SER A 425 26.00 2.84 -3.30
C SER A 425 25.39 3.47 -4.55
N PHE A 426 24.26 2.96 -5.04
CA PHE A 426 23.46 3.57 -6.13
C PHE A 426 22.00 3.10 -6.08
N VAL A 427 21.12 3.82 -6.78
CA VAL A 427 19.78 3.36 -7.15
C VAL A 427 19.65 3.43 -8.66
N ASP A 428 19.13 2.38 -9.30
CA ASP A 428 18.81 2.32 -10.72
C ASP A 428 17.30 2.08 -10.86
N VAL A 429 16.62 2.88 -11.71
CA VAL A 429 15.18 2.77 -11.97
C VAL A 429 14.98 2.51 -13.45
N ARG A 430 14.51 1.31 -13.77
CA ARG A 430 14.30 0.85 -15.14
C ARG A 430 12.81 0.66 -15.41
N VAL A 431 12.38 1.15 -16.56
CA VAL A 431 10.98 1.10 -16.99
C VAL A 431 10.97 0.44 -18.36
N TYR A 432 10.12 -0.57 -18.49
CA TYR A 432 9.93 -1.34 -19.71
C TYR A 432 8.47 -1.28 -20.15
N ASP A 433 8.24 -1.54 -21.43
CA ASP A 433 6.96 -1.43 -22.11
C ASP A 433 6.41 -2.80 -22.55
N PHE A 434 5.35 -2.75 -23.35
CA PHE A 434 4.72 -3.93 -23.95
C PHE A 434 5.69 -4.75 -24.80
N GLN A 435 6.55 -4.11 -25.61
CA GLN A 435 7.46 -4.84 -26.50
C GLN A 435 8.49 -5.62 -25.70
N TRP A 436 9.06 -5.01 -24.66
CA TRP A 436 9.96 -5.72 -23.76
C TRP A 436 9.28 -6.90 -23.05
N ALA A 437 8.03 -6.74 -22.59
CA ALA A 437 7.29 -7.83 -21.96
C ALA A 437 7.00 -8.98 -22.94
N LEU A 438 6.75 -8.66 -24.22
CA LEU A 438 6.64 -9.63 -25.31
C LEU A 438 7.96 -10.35 -25.58
N ASP A 439 9.08 -9.62 -25.69
CA ASP A 439 10.43 -10.19 -25.85
C ASP A 439 10.85 -11.05 -24.64
N GLN A 440 10.31 -10.78 -23.45
CA GLN A 440 10.47 -11.59 -22.24
C GLN A 440 9.50 -12.79 -22.16
N ASN A 441 8.66 -13.04 -23.17
CA ASN A 441 7.64 -14.10 -23.20
C ASN A 441 6.66 -14.06 -22.00
N MET A 442 6.31 -12.87 -21.51
CA MET A 442 5.41 -12.68 -20.37
C MET A 442 3.92 -12.83 -20.77
N GLY A 443 3.57 -13.97 -21.36
CA GLY A 443 2.25 -14.18 -21.97
C GLY A 443 1.07 -14.14 -20.99
N ALA A 444 1.29 -14.43 -19.70
CA ALA A 444 0.25 -14.31 -18.68
C ALA A 444 0.02 -12.85 -18.27
N PHE A 445 1.08 -12.06 -18.07
CA PHE A 445 1.00 -10.61 -17.83
C PHE A 445 0.38 -9.87 -19.02
N LEU A 446 0.86 -10.16 -20.23
CA LEU A 446 0.36 -9.60 -21.49
C LEU A 446 -1.13 -9.91 -21.73
N SER A 447 -1.67 -11.00 -21.16
CA SER A 447 -3.08 -11.37 -21.33
C SER A 447 -4.04 -10.44 -20.58
N VAL A 448 -3.62 -9.91 -19.43
CA VAL A 448 -4.45 -9.04 -18.56
C VAL A 448 -4.60 -7.64 -19.18
N ASP A 449 -3.52 -7.09 -19.74
CA ASP A 449 -3.48 -5.74 -20.29
C ASP A 449 -4.41 -5.53 -21.50
N LYS A 450 -4.71 -6.59 -22.26
CA LYS A 450 -5.45 -6.53 -23.55
C LYS A 450 -6.84 -5.87 -23.45
N GLY A 451 -7.40 -5.80 -22.24
CA GLY A 451 -8.70 -5.18 -21.99
C GLY A 451 -8.67 -3.65 -21.88
N SER A 452 -7.52 -3.03 -21.60
CA SER A 452 -7.40 -1.57 -21.45
C SER A 452 -6.79 -0.87 -22.67
N ASN A 453 -7.00 0.44 -22.74
CA ASN A 453 -6.30 1.36 -23.65
C ASN A 453 -5.09 2.02 -22.99
N GLU A 454 -4.97 1.96 -21.65
CA GLU A 454 -3.79 2.43 -20.94
C GLU A 454 -2.72 1.31 -20.97
N PRO A 455 -1.53 1.57 -21.52
CA PRO A 455 -0.57 0.50 -21.80
C PRO A 455 0.20 0.05 -20.56
N LEU A 456 0.42 -1.27 -20.44
CA LEU A 456 1.24 -1.85 -19.36
C LEU A 456 2.62 -1.21 -19.21
N ARG A 457 3.18 -1.34 -18.01
CA ARG A 457 4.60 -1.09 -17.72
C ARG A 457 5.16 -2.20 -16.86
N PHE A 458 6.43 -2.51 -17.04
CA PHE A 458 7.19 -3.26 -16.04
C PHE A 458 8.21 -2.30 -15.41
N LEU A 459 8.15 -2.14 -14.10
CA LEU A 459 9.06 -1.30 -13.34
C LEU A 459 10.04 -2.16 -12.55
N GLU A 460 11.32 -1.84 -12.68
CA GLU A 460 12.36 -2.33 -11.78
C GLU A 460 13.00 -1.18 -11.02
N VAL A 461 13.24 -1.40 -9.74
CA VAL A 461 14.09 -0.53 -8.91
C VAL A 461 15.16 -1.40 -8.27
N GLU A 462 16.42 -1.13 -8.55
CA GLU A 462 17.57 -1.78 -7.92
C GLU A 462 18.28 -0.79 -7.00
N TYR A 463 18.39 -1.13 -5.71
CA TYR A 463 19.13 -0.36 -4.72
C TYR A 463 20.30 -1.22 -4.21
N ILE A 464 21.52 -0.73 -4.38
CA ILE A 464 22.73 -1.34 -3.83
C ILE A 464 23.36 -0.35 -2.86
N ASN A 465 23.78 -0.81 -1.68
CA ASN A 465 24.48 0.04 -0.72
C ASN A 465 25.41 -0.76 0.19
N LYS A 466 26.68 -0.36 0.21
CA LYS A 466 27.74 -0.88 1.09
C LYS A 466 27.95 -2.40 1.01
N VAL A 467 27.70 -2.98 -0.16
CA VAL A 467 27.96 -4.38 -0.52
C VAL A 467 28.57 -4.45 -1.94
N PRO A 468 29.16 -5.59 -2.34
CA PRO A 468 29.51 -5.85 -3.73
C PRO A 468 28.30 -5.77 -4.67
N ALA A 469 28.52 -5.40 -5.93
CA ALA A 469 27.43 -5.23 -6.91
C ALA A 469 26.77 -6.57 -7.33
N ASP A 470 27.47 -7.68 -7.12
CA ASP A 470 27.03 -9.07 -7.34
C ASP A 470 26.48 -9.74 -6.06
N TYR A 471 26.37 -9.01 -4.94
CA TYR A 471 25.79 -9.52 -3.70
C TYR A 471 24.38 -10.10 -3.95
N PRO A 472 24.03 -11.31 -3.48
CA PRO A 472 22.72 -11.91 -3.70
C PRO A 472 21.59 -11.04 -3.14
N PRO A 473 20.68 -10.52 -3.97
CA PRO A 473 19.68 -9.54 -3.51
C PRO A 473 18.59 -10.16 -2.64
N VAL A 474 17.84 -9.31 -1.95
CA VAL A 474 16.44 -9.58 -1.59
C VAL A 474 15.56 -8.99 -2.69
N VAL A 475 14.70 -9.81 -3.27
CA VAL A 475 13.76 -9.43 -4.33
C VAL A 475 12.36 -9.29 -3.74
N MET A 476 11.67 -8.21 -4.09
CA MET A 476 10.27 -7.97 -3.78
C MET A 476 9.48 -7.83 -5.09
N VAL A 477 8.39 -8.59 -5.24
CA VAL A 477 7.54 -8.59 -6.45
C VAL A 477 6.15 -8.07 -6.10
N GLY A 478 5.76 -6.91 -6.61
CA GLY A 478 4.50 -6.24 -6.22
C GLY A 478 3.43 -6.29 -7.31
N LYS A 479 2.23 -6.80 -7.02
CA LYS A 479 1.06 -6.69 -7.91
C LYS A 479 0.73 -5.22 -8.16
N GLY A 480 0.71 -4.79 -9.42
CA GLY A 480 0.49 -3.41 -9.85
C GLY A 480 -0.76 -3.20 -10.70
N VAL A 481 -1.88 -3.86 -10.40
CA VAL A 481 -3.14 -3.61 -11.12
C VAL A 481 -3.71 -2.26 -10.69
N THR A 482 -3.53 -1.24 -11.52
CA THR A 482 -3.84 0.16 -11.16
C THR A 482 -5.34 0.46 -11.10
N PHE A 483 -6.14 -0.31 -11.82
CA PHE A 483 -7.57 -0.46 -11.58
C PHE A 483 -8.01 -1.88 -11.93
N ASP A 484 -8.80 -2.49 -11.05
CA ASP A 484 -9.35 -3.82 -11.25
C ASP A 484 -10.88 -3.80 -11.30
N SER A 485 -11.42 -3.91 -12.50
CA SER A 485 -12.86 -4.10 -12.73
C SER A 485 -13.31 -5.57 -12.69
N GLY A 486 -12.35 -6.50 -12.63
CA GLY A 486 -12.55 -7.94 -12.86
C GLY A 486 -12.53 -8.38 -14.32
N GLY A 487 -12.43 -7.45 -15.28
CA GLY A 487 -12.44 -7.78 -16.71
C GLY A 487 -13.81 -8.27 -17.18
N ILE A 488 -13.85 -9.39 -17.91
CA ILE A 488 -15.09 -10.03 -18.37
C ILE A 488 -15.86 -10.65 -17.18
N SER A 489 -15.16 -11.21 -16.20
CA SER A 489 -15.67 -11.63 -14.89
C SER A 489 -15.93 -10.41 -13.97
N ILE A 490 -16.73 -9.46 -14.46
CA ILE A 490 -16.87 -8.11 -13.89
C ILE A 490 -17.32 -8.11 -12.42
N LYS A 491 -16.66 -7.30 -11.59
CA LYS A 491 -17.01 -7.09 -10.18
C LYS A 491 -18.37 -6.36 -10.03
N PRO A 492 -19.10 -6.56 -8.93
CA PRO A 492 -20.24 -5.72 -8.58
C PRO A 492 -19.85 -4.24 -8.40
N SER A 493 -20.75 -3.31 -8.70
CA SER A 493 -20.49 -1.87 -8.59
C SER A 493 -20.22 -1.37 -7.17
N ALA A 494 -20.68 -2.10 -6.14
CA ALA A 494 -20.53 -1.70 -4.75
C ALA A 494 -19.08 -1.89 -4.26
N GLY A 495 -18.40 -0.80 -3.92
CA GLY A 495 -17.01 -0.81 -3.44
C GLY A 495 -15.95 -0.94 -4.54
N MET A 496 -16.34 -0.96 -5.82
CA MET A 496 -15.41 -1.03 -6.96
C MET A 496 -14.46 0.17 -7.01
N ASP A 497 -14.82 1.32 -6.42
CA ASP A 497 -13.95 2.49 -6.29
C ASP A 497 -12.69 2.23 -5.44
N LEU A 498 -12.73 1.22 -4.56
CA LEU A 498 -11.57 0.77 -3.78
C LEU A 498 -10.55 0.01 -4.63
N MET A 499 -10.91 -0.47 -5.82
CA MET A 499 -10.01 -1.23 -6.71
C MET A 499 -8.93 -0.38 -7.38
N LYS A 500 -8.94 0.95 -7.19
CA LYS A 500 -7.75 1.80 -7.37
C LYS A 500 -6.58 1.40 -6.45
N GLY A 501 -6.89 0.75 -5.32
CA GLY A 501 -5.91 0.26 -4.35
C GLY A 501 -5.33 -1.11 -4.69
N ASP A 502 -5.72 -1.71 -5.82
CA ASP A 502 -5.32 -3.07 -6.20
C ASP A 502 -3.88 -3.17 -6.77
N MET A 503 -3.24 -2.01 -6.87
CA MET A 503 -1.80 -1.81 -7.01
C MET A 503 -1.10 -1.70 -5.64
N GLY A 504 -1.76 -2.07 -4.55
CA GLY A 504 -1.22 -2.01 -3.19
C GLY A 504 0.05 -2.84 -2.99
N GLY A 505 0.19 -3.94 -3.74
CA GLY A 505 1.44 -4.72 -3.78
C GLY A 505 2.60 -3.89 -4.32
N ALA A 506 2.42 -3.28 -5.48
CA ALA A 506 3.36 -2.33 -6.09
C ALA A 506 3.68 -1.15 -5.16
N ALA A 507 2.65 -0.56 -4.55
CA ALA A 507 2.76 0.62 -3.70
C ALA A 507 3.61 0.36 -2.45
N THR A 508 3.35 -0.75 -1.75
CA THR A 508 4.04 -1.13 -0.52
C THR A 508 5.48 -1.58 -0.80
N VAL A 509 5.73 -2.28 -1.90
CA VAL A 509 7.10 -2.63 -2.35
C VAL A 509 7.89 -1.37 -2.73
N LEU A 510 7.30 -0.44 -3.49
CA LEU A 510 7.97 0.82 -3.86
C LEU A 510 8.23 1.71 -2.63
N GLY A 511 7.27 1.78 -1.70
CA GLY A 511 7.43 2.45 -0.41
C GLY A 511 8.55 1.82 0.43
N ALA A 512 8.67 0.49 0.44
CA ALA A 512 9.75 -0.21 1.14
C ALA A 512 11.11 0.08 0.50
N MET A 513 11.21 0.11 -0.83
CA MET A 513 12.43 0.54 -1.54
C MET A 513 12.84 1.97 -1.20
N TYR A 514 11.87 2.89 -1.11
CA TYR A 514 12.12 4.24 -0.62
C TYR A 514 12.67 4.23 0.82
N GLY A 515 12.03 3.50 1.74
CA GLY A 515 12.48 3.39 3.13
C GLY A 515 13.89 2.83 3.26
N LEU A 516 14.20 1.73 2.55
CA LEU A 516 15.53 1.11 2.52
C LEU A 516 16.61 2.09 2.05
N HIS A 517 16.33 2.81 0.96
CA HIS A 517 17.22 3.83 0.41
C HIS A 517 17.38 5.04 1.36
N ARG A 518 16.28 5.60 1.84
CA ARG A 518 16.20 6.79 2.69
C ARG A 518 16.89 6.62 4.05
N LEU A 519 16.87 5.40 4.58
CA LEU A 519 17.56 4.99 5.81
C LEU A 519 19.01 4.54 5.57
N GLY A 520 19.45 4.42 4.31
CA GLY A 520 20.80 3.98 3.97
C GLY A 520 21.10 2.54 4.38
N VAL A 521 20.12 1.63 4.28
CA VAL A 521 20.24 0.22 4.70
C VAL A 521 21.29 -0.49 3.84
N LYS A 522 22.21 -1.21 4.49
CA LYS A 522 23.24 -2.00 3.81
C LYS A 522 22.59 -3.21 3.15
N GLY A 523 22.92 -3.49 1.89
CA GLY A 523 22.44 -4.65 1.15
C GLY A 523 22.25 -4.39 -0.34
N ARG A 524 21.68 -5.38 -1.03
CA ARG A 524 21.19 -5.27 -2.40
C ARG A 524 19.71 -5.65 -2.40
N PHE A 525 18.86 -4.75 -2.89
CA PHE A 525 17.42 -4.86 -2.85
C PHE A 525 16.86 -4.57 -4.22
N ILE A 526 15.87 -5.35 -4.66
CA ILE A 526 15.28 -5.21 -5.99
C ILE A 526 13.76 -5.27 -5.87
N ALA A 527 13.08 -4.31 -6.47
CA ALA A 527 11.65 -4.38 -6.71
C ALA A 527 11.39 -4.73 -8.19
N CYS A 528 10.55 -5.72 -8.45
CA CYS A 528 10.01 -6.03 -9.77
C CYS A 528 8.49 -5.84 -9.73
N ILE A 529 7.95 -4.96 -10.57
CA ILE A 529 6.56 -4.50 -10.46
C ILE A 529 5.90 -4.50 -11.85
N PRO A 530 5.13 -5.56 -12.20
CA PRO A 530 4.25 -5.54 -13.36
C PRO A 530 3.04 -4.62 -13.07
N LEU A 531 2.79 -3.66 -13.97
CA LEU A 531 1.71 -2.67 -13.88
C LEU A 531 0.82 -2.72 -15.13
N CYS A 532 -0.48 -2.82 -14.94
CA CYS A 532 -1.51 -2.73 -15.98
C CYS A 532 -2.84 -2.24 -15.38
N GLU A 533 -3.90 -2.21 -16.17
CA GLU A 533 -5.28 -2.25 -15.67
C GLU A 533 -5.91 -3.62 -15.99
N ASN A 534 -7.01 -3.98 -15.31
CA ASN A 534 -7.84 -5.12 -15.67
C ASN A 534 -9.25 -4.62 -16.04
N MET A 535 -9.58 -4.62 -17.33
CA MET A 535 -10.74 -3.93 -17.91
C MET A 535 -11.52 -4.84 -18.86
N PRO A 536 -12.87 -4.77 -18.91
CA PRO A 536 -13.64 -5.36 -20.00
C PRO A 536 -13.39 -4.58 -21.29
N GLY A 537 -13.22 -5.31 -22.39
CA GLY A 537 -13.03 -4.73 -23.73
C GLY A 537 -13.13 -5.81 -24.81
N GLY A 538 -13.25 -5.40 -26.08
CA GLY A 538 -13.37 -6.34 -27.19
C GLY A 538 -12.15 -7.27 -27.37
N ASN A 539 -10.99 -6.86 -26.85
CA ASN A 539 -9.74 -7.63 -26.88
C ASN A 539 -9.38 -8.28 -25.53
N ALA A 540 -10.20 -8.09 -24.48
CA ALA A 540 -9.90 -8.62 -23.15
C ALA A 540 -9.77 -10.14 -23.15
N VAL A 541 -8.96 -10.68 -22.23
CA VAL A 541 -8.92 -12.12 -21.95
C VAL A 541 -10.31 -12.60 -21.54
N LYS A 542 -10.69 -13.80 -21.98
CA LYS A 542 -12.02 -14.39 -21.81
C LYS A 542 -11.93 -15.61 -20.88
N PRO A 543 -12.96 -15.88 -20.06
CA PRO A 543 -13.10 -17.15 -19.36
C PRO A 543 -12.93 -18.33 -20.33
N GLY A 544 -11.99 -19.23 -20.01
CA GLY A 544 -11.62 -20.39 -20.83
C GLY A 544 -10.43 -20.18 -21.78
N ASP A 545 -9.93 -18.96 -21.96
CA ASP A 545 -8.68 -18.73 -22.72
C ASP A 545 -7.51 -19.46 -22.04
N VAL A 546 -6.60 -20.04 -22.84
CA VAL A 546 -5.33 -20.60 -22.36
C VAL A 546 -4.19 -19.65 -22.73
N VAL A 547 -3.36 -19.33 -21.75
CA VAL A 547 -2.19 -18.44 -21.88
C VAL A 547 -0.92 -19.17 -21.45
N THR A 548 0.21 -18.87 -22.08
CA THR A 548 1.51 -19.43 -21.71
C THR A 548 2.29 -18.43 -20.88
N ALA A 549 2.69 -18.81 -19.68
CA ALA A 549 3.56 -18.01 -18.82
C ALA A 549 5.03 -18.09 -19.27
N ARG A 550 5.86 -17.17 -18.76
CA ARG A 550 7.29 -17.05 -19.08
C ARG A 550 8.11 -18.32 -18.83
N ASN A 551 7.70 -19.16 -17.87
CA ASN A 551 8.35 -20.45 -17.59
C ASN A 551 7.88 -21.60 -18.49
N GLY A 552 7.04 -21.32 -19.50
CA GLY A 552 6.48 -22.30 -20.42
C GLY A 552 5.21 -23.01 -19.93
N LEU A 553 4.77 -22.81 -18.68
CA LEU A 553 3.53 -23.42 -18.20
C LEU A 553 2.30 -22.77 -18.85
N THR A 554 1.35 -23.61 -19.23
CA THR A 554 0.05 -23.19 -19.75
C THR A 554 -0.97 -23.01 -18.62
N ILE A 555 -1.77 -21.94 -18.71
CA ILE A 555 -2.74 -21.55 -17.69
C ILE A 555 -4.10 -21.34 -18.36
N THR A 556 -5.13 -22.08 -17.95
CA THR A 556 -6.53 -21.73 -18.23
C THR A 556 -6.95 -20.56 -17.35
N VAL A 557 -7.36 -19.46 -17.98
CA VAL A 557 -7.95 -18.29 -17.34
C VAL A 557 -9.46 -18.54 -17.21
N ASP A 558 -9.86 -19.21 -16.14
CA ASP A 558 -11.28 -19.51 -15.84
C ASP A 558 -12.01 -18.27 -15.29
N ASN A 559 -11.32 -17.46 -14.50
CA ASN A 559 -11.85 -16.21 -13.95
C ASN A 559 -10.91 -15.04 -14.23
N THR A 560 -11.37 -14.01 -14.93
CA THR A 560 -10.56 -12.83 -15.26
C THR A 560 -10.40 -11.85 -14.08
N ASP A 561 -11.14 -12.08 -12.98
CA ASP A 561 -11.00 -11.45 -11.66
C ASP A 561 -9.94 -12.16 -10.78
N ALA A 562 -9.17 -13.07 -11.38
CA ALA A 562 -7.99 -13.71 -10.80
C ALA A 562 -6.75 -13.38 -11.64
N GLU A 563 -6.64 -12.13 -12.07
CA GLU A 563 -5.59 -11.53 -12.89
C GLU A 563 -4.25 -11.34 -12.15
N GLY A 564 -4.30 -11.02 -10.86
CA GLY A 564 -3.13 -10.59 -10.10
C GLY A 564 -2.09 -11.69 -9.97
N ARG A 565 -2.53 -12.96 -9.99
CA ARG A 565 -1.63 -14.11 -10.01
C ARG A 565 -1.01 -14.37 -11.40
N LEU A 566 -1.67 -13.95 -12.48
CA LEU A 566 -1.17 -14.01 -13.85
C LEU A 566 -0.06 -12.98 -14.07
N ILE A 567 -0.23 -11.73 -13.61
CA ILE A 567 0.84 -10.73 -13.74
C ILE A 567 2.04 -11.05 -12.84
N LEU A 568 1.78 -11.63 -11.66
CA LEU A 568 2.83 -12.02 -10.71
C LEU A 568 3.64 -13.24 -11.17
N CYS A 569 3.04 -14.21 -11.89
CA CYS A 569 3.76 -15.44 -12.23
C CYS A 569 4.94 -15.18 -13.17
N ASP A 570 4.74 -14.33 -14.18
CA ASP A 570 5.80 -13.93 -15.11
C ASP A 570 6.87 -13.06 -14.40
N ALA A 571 6.44 -12.14 -13.55
CA ALA A 571 7.34 -11.28 -12.79
C ALA A 571 8.18 -12.04 -11.76
N LEU A 572 7.61 -13.06 -11.10
CA LEU A 572 8.32 -13.93 -10.17
C LEU A 572 9.41 -14.75 -10.86
N HIS A 573 9.04 -15.41 -11.96
CA HIS A 573 9.98 -16.25 -12.71
C HIS A 573 11.10 -15.41 -13.34
N TYR A 574 10.77 -14.24 -13.91
CA TYR A 574 11.75 -13.27 -14.37
C TYR A 574 12.72 -12.84 -13.26
N ALA A 575 12.20 -12.48 -12.09
CA ALA A 575 13.04 -11.95 -11.00
C ALA A 575 13.95 -13.01 -10.37
N GLU A 576 13.53 -14.28 -10.35
CA GLU A 576 14.39 -15.39 -9.93
C GLU A 576 15.56 -15.60 -10.91
N GLU A 577 15.27 -15.71 -12.21
CA GLU A 577 16.28 -15.96 -13.24
C GLU A 577 17.27 -14.80 -13.40
N ALA A 578 16.75 -13.56 -13.45
CA ALA A 578 17.55 -12.36 -13.71
C ALA A 578 18.56 -12.05 -12.60
N TYR A 579 18.25 -12.42 -11.34
CA TYR A 579 18.95 -11.93 -10.15
C TYR A 579 19.48 -12.97 -9.17
N LYS A 580 19.04 -14.24 -9.25
CA LYS A 580 19.47 -15.34 -8.35
C LYS A 580 19.43 -14.94 -6.86
N PRO A 581 18.26 -14.50 -6.37
CA PRO A 581 18.14 -13.82 -5.08
C PRO A 581 18.35 -14.75 -3.88
N SER A 582 18.76 -14.14 -2.75
CA SER A 582 18.82 -14.82 -1.46
C SER A 582 17.43 -15.08 -0.85
N ALA A 583 16.44 -14.26 -1.21
CA ALA A 583 15.02 -14.42 -0.89
C ALA A 583 14.13 -13.66 -1.88
N ILE A 584 12.93 -14.17 -2.13
CA ILE A 584 11.87 -13.56 -2.93
C ILE A 584 10.63 -13.38 -2.06
N MET A 585 10.06 -12.19 -2.05
CA MET A 585 8.76 -11.91 -1.43
C MET A 585 7.79 -11.36 -2.47
N SER A 586 6.70 -12.06 -2.79
CA SER A 586 5.59 -11.46 -3.55
C SER A 586 4.61 -10.78 -2.62
N VAL A 587 4.07 -9.63 -3.04
CA VAL A 587 3.10 -8.83 -2.27
C VAL A 587 1.95 -8.44 -3.18
N ALA A 588 0.72 -8.70 -2.74
CA ALA A 588 -0.46 -8.35 -3.52
C ALA A 588 -1.74 -8.24 -2.70
N THR A 589 -2.62 -7.35 -3.12
CA THR A 589 -4.06 -7.39 -2.83
C THR A 589 -4.67 -8.53 -3.66
N LEU A 590 -4.46 -9.79 -3.24
CA LEU A 590 -4.64 -10.93 -4.15
C LEU A 590 -6.01 -11.58 -4.04
N THR A 591 -6.58 -11.68 -2.84
CA THR A 591 -7.86 -12.37 -2.65
C THR A 591 -8.78 -11.71 -1.62
N GLY A 592 -10.07 -11.58 -1.95
CA GLY A 592 -11.10 -11.31 -0.92
C GLY A 592 -11.19 -12.42 0.15
N ALA A 593 -10.63 -13.61 -0.14
CA ALA A 593 -10.57 -14.71 0.82
C ALA A 593 -9.63 -14.43 2.01
N ILE A 594 -8.55 -13.64 1.86
CA ILE A 594 -7.72 -13.27 3.02
C ILE A 594 -8.40 -12.20 3.89
N ASP A 595 -9.16 -11.28 3.29
CA ASP A 595 -9.96 -10.31 4.03
C ASP A 595 -11.03 -11.01 4.89
N VAL A 596 -11.75 -11.99 4.31
CA VAL A 596 -12.70 -12.82 5.08
C VAL A 596 -12.01 -13.64 6.18
N ALA A 597 -10.73 -14.03 6.00
CA ALA A 597 -10.01 -14.86 6.96
C ALA A 597 -9.38 -14.09 8.14
N LEU A 598 -8.78 -12.91 7.88
CA LEU A 598 -7.99 -12.15 8.85
C LEU A 598 -8.44 -10.68 9.01
N GLY A 599 -9.26 -10.18 8.09
CA GLY A 599 -9.61 -8.76 7.95
C GLY A 599 -8.36 -7.86 7.94
N ALA A 600 -8.48 -6.70 8.56
CA ALA A 600 -7.34 -5.80 8.74
C ALA A 600 -6.34 -6.26 9.82
N GLY A 601 -6.62 -7.32 10.59
CA GLY A 601 -5.85 -7.70 11.77
C GLY A 601 -4.35 -7.86 11.50
N ALA A 602 -4.03 -8.66 10.47
CA ALA A 602 -2.69 -8.95 9.98
C ALA A 602 -2.72 -9.26 8.47
N ALA A 603 -1.60 -9.09 7.77
CA ALA A 603 -1.46 -9.59 6.39
C ALA A 603 -1.16 -11.11 6.38
N GLY A 604 -1.70 -11.83 5.39
CA GLY A 604 -1.55 -13.28 5.30
C GLY A 604 -0.26 -13.69 4.61
N VAL A 605 0.59 -14.47 5.27
CA VAL A 605 1.92 -14.89 4.76
C VAL A 605 1.96 -16.38 4.48
N PHE A 606 2.13 -16.74 3.21
CA PHE A 606 2.31 -18.09 2.73
C PHE A 606 3.81 -18.36 2.50
N CYS A 607 4.45 -19.02 3.46
CA CYS A 607 5.90 -19.29 3.42
C CYS A 607 6.23 -20.71 3.86
N LYS A 608 6.95 -21.47 3.02
CA LYS A 608 7.48 -22.80 3.36
C LYS A 608 8.78 -22.72 4.19
N SER A 609 9.54 -21.64 4.08
CA SER A 609 10.81 -21.48 4.79
C SER A 609 10.60 -20.92 6.20
N ASN A 610 10.89 -21.71 7.24
CA ASN A 610 10.80 -21.24 8.63
C ASN A 610 11.70 -20.02 8.87
N LYS A 611 12.99 -20.06 8.48
CA LYS A 611 13.90 -18.89 8.59
C LYS A 611 13.30 -17.60 8.02
N MET A 612 12.62 -17.66 6.88
CA MET A 612 12.02 -16.47 6.26
C MET A 612 10.72 -16.07 6.97
N TRP A 613 9.91 -17.03 7.44
CA TRP A 613 8.77 -16.76 8.30
C TRP A 613 9.20 -16.07 9.60
N ASP A 614 10.15 -16.63 10.35
CA ASP A 614 10.60 -16.09 11.64
C ASP A 614 11.14 -14.65 11.47
N CYS A 615 11.85 -14.39 10.36
CA CYS A 615 12.35 -13.06 10.01
C CYS A 615 11.23 -12.07 9.68
N LEU A 616 10.17 -12.51 8.98
CA LEU A 616 8.98 -11.71 8.68
C LEU A 616 8.14 -11.44 9.93
N ASP A 617 7.92 -12.46 10.76
CA ASP A 617 7.12 -12.40 11.99
C ASP A 617 7.72 -11.41 13.00
N ASP A 618 9.03 -11.54 13.27
CA ASP A 618 9.80 -10.55 14.04
C ASP A 618 9.65 -9.12 13.48
N SER A 619 9.61 -8.98 12.15
CA SER A 619 9.51 -7.68 11.47
C SER A 619 8.11 -7.07 11.55
N GLY A 620 7.06 -7.89 11.47
CA GLY A 620 5.68 -7.50 11.73
C GLY A 620 5.44 -7.15 13.20
N TYR A 621 6.10 -7.87 14.11
CA TYR A 621 6.09 -7.61 15.54
C TYR A 621 6.69 -6.23 15.87
N VAL A 622 7.97 -5.98 15.55
CA VAL A 622 8.65 -4.72 15.95
C VAL A 622 8.04 -3.46 15.30
N THR A 623 7.34 -3.59 14.18
CA THR A 623 6.69 -2.45 13.51
C THR A 623 5.22 -2.26 13.92
N GLY A 624 4.60 -3.25 14.55
CA GLY A 624 3.14 -3.32 14.73
C GLY A 624 2.37 -3.64 13.45
N GLU A 625 3.02 -3.78 12.29
CA GLU A 625 2.39 -4.21 11.05
C GLU A 625 2.32 -5.74 10.97
N ARG A 626 1.50 -6.30 11.88
CA ARG A 626 1.34 -7.74 12.09
C ARG A 626 1.18 -8.53 10.80
N LEU A 627 1.88 -9.66 10.76
CA LEU A 627 1.81 -10.68 9.72
C LEU A 627 1.26 -11.97 10.37
N TRP A 628 0.64 -12.85 9.58
CA TRP A 628 0.10 -14.12 10.10
C TRP A 628 0.37 -15.27 9.13
N ARG A 629 0.91 -16.39 9.64
CA ARG A 629 1.30 -17.51 8.77
C ARG A 629 0.08 -18.29 8.30
N MET A 630 -0.03 -18.44 7.00
CA MET A 630 -1.08 -19.20 6.32
C MET A 630 -0.52 -20.53 5.77
N PRO A 631 -1.35 -21.60 5.69
CA PRO A 631 -0.88 -22.94 5.34
C PRO A 631 -0.48 -23.05 3.86
N THR A 632 0.67 -23.70 3.61
CA THR A 632 1.24 -23.92 2.26
C THR A 632 1.20 -25.40 1.85
N TYR A 633 0.13 -26.09 2.23
CA TYR A 633 -0.02 -27.53 2.02
C TYR A 633 -0.23 -27.90 0.55
N ASN A 634 0.33 -29.05 0.14
CA ASN A 634 0.15 -29.57 -1.21
C ASN A 634 -1.31 -30.00 -1.52
N HIS A 635 -2.19 -29.99 -0.52
CA HIS A 635 -3.64 -30.17 -0.70
C HIS A 635 -4.24 -29.15 -1.69
N TYR A 636 -3.77 -27.90 -1.64
CA TYR A 636 -4.26 -26.82 -2.49
C TYR A 636 -3.77 -26.93 -3.94
N ASP A 637 -2.67 -27.64 -4.19
CA ASP A 637 -2.06 -27.76 -5.52
C ASP A 637 -3.00 -28.47 -6.51
N LYS A 638 -3.73 -29.51 -6.04
CA LYS A 638 -4.71 -30.24 -6.86
C LYS A 638 -5.88 -29.38 -7.34
N GLN A 639 -6.18 -28.29 -6.66
CA GLN A 639 -7.23 -27.34 -7.05
C GLN A 639 -6.73 -26.36 -8.12
N MET A 640 -5.41 -26.32 -8.37
CA MET A 640 -4.76 -25.47 -9.36
C MET A 640 -4.34 -26.22 -10.63
N THR A 641 -4.56 -27.53 -10.72
CA THR A 641 -4.32 -28.32 -11.94
C THR A 641 -5.40 -28.02 -12.99
N GLY A 642 -5.00 -27.67 -14.21
CA GLY A 642 -5.92 -27.45 -15.33
C GLY A 642 -6.50 -28.74 -15.89
N GLN A 643 -7.62 -28.64 -16.61
CA GLN A 643 -8.21 -29.78 -17.36
C GLN A 643 -7.63 -29.92 -18.78
N VAL A 644 -7.25 -28.80 -19.39
CA VAL A 644 -6.76 -28.68 -20.78
C VAL A 644 -5.40 -27.98 -20.88
N SER A 645 -4.82 -27.63 -19.73
CA SER A 645 -3.59 -26.87 -19.54
C SER A 645 -2.93 -27.33 -18.23
N ASP A 646 -1.68 -26.96 -18.00
CA ASP A 646 -0.94 -27.37 -16.79
C ASP A 646 -1.62 -26.84 -15.51
N LEU A 647 -2.08 -25.59 -15.55
CA LEU A 647 -2.67 -24.87 -14.42
C LEU A 647 -4.02 -24.24 -14.74
N ILE A 648 -4.86 -24.05 -13.73
CA ILE A 648 -6.06 -23.20 -13.79
C ILE A 648 -5.89 -22.01 -12.83
N ASN A 649 -6.27 -20.81 -13.24
CA ASN A 649 -6.07 -19.62 -12.42
C ASN A 649 -7.07 -19.50 -11.24
N ALA A 650 -8.16 -20.27 -11.23
CA ALA A 650 -9.16 -20.31 -10.16
C ALA A 650 -9.46 -21.74 -9.70
N GLY A 651 -9.50 -21.97 -8.38
CA GLY A 651 -9.62 -23.31 -7.77
C GLY A 651 -10.94 -23.56 -7.05
N GLY A 652 -11.96 -22.76 -7.36
CA GLY A 652 -13.22 -22.72 -6.62
C GLY A 652 -13.20 -21.84 -5.36
N ARG A 653 -14.32 -21.87 -4.63
CA ARG A 653 -14.63 -20.94 -3.53
C ARG A 653 -13.81 -21.16 -2.25
N SER A 654 -13.52 -22.41 -1.91
CA SER A 654 -12.92 -22.76 -0.62
C SER A 654 -11.43 -22.46 -0.61
N ALA A 655 -10.92 -21.89 0.49
CA ALA A 655 -9.49 -21.61 0.69
C ALA A 655 -8.83 -20.77 -0.44
N GLY A 656 -9.56 -19.81 -1.01
CA GLY A 656 -9.10 -19.01 -2.17
C GLY A 656 -7.72 -18.34 -2.02
N ALA A 657 -7.35 -17.90 -0.81
CA ALA A 657 -6.02 -17.37 -0.53
C ALA A 657 -4.93 -18.46 -0.61
N CYS A 658 -5.22 -19.66 -0.09
CA CYS A 658 -4.29 -20.79 -0.10
C CYS A 658 -4.11 -21.36 -1.52
N THR A 659 -5.16 -21.39 -2.35
CA THR A 659 -5.04 -21.79 -3.75
C THR A 659 -4.29 -20.75 -4.57
N ALA A 660 -4.53 -19.45 -4.36
CA ALA A 660 -3.75 -18.39 -4.99
C ALA A 660 -2.25 -18.49 -4.64
N ALA A 661 -1.91 -18.76 -3.39
CA ALA A 661 -0.53 -19.01 -2.98
C ALA A 661 0.06 -20.30 -3.57
N ALA A 662 -0.76 -21.35 -3.74
CA ALA A 662 -0.35 -22.59 -4.40
C ALA A 662 -0.07 -22.38 -5.90
N PHE A 663 -0.89 -21.60 -6.60
CA PHE A 663 -0.66 -21.19 -7.98
C PHE A 663 0.70 -20.52 -8.16
N LEU A 664 0.95 -19.44 -7.39
CA LEU A 664 2.18 -18.64 -7.49
C LEU A 664 3.45 -19.46 -7.22
N ARG A 665 3.35 -20.53 -6.43
CA ARG A 665 4.49 -21.39 -6.07
C ARG A 665 5.01 -22.25 -7.24
N ASN A 666 4.29 -22.33 -8.36
CA ASN A 666 4.78 -23.01 -9.58
C ASN A 666 5.79 -22.18 -10.39
N PHE A 667 5.99 -20.91 -10.01
CA PHE A 667 6.78 -19.92 -10.76
C PHE A 667 8.04 -19.47 -10.01
N VAL A 668 8.41 -20.19 -8.94
CA VAL A 668 9.61 -19.96 -8.12
C VAL A 668 10.21 -21.33 -7.78
N SER A 669 11.53 -21.47 -7.85
CA SER A 669 12.22 -22.72 -7.52
C SER A 669 11.91 -23.19 -6.09
N PRO A 670 11.66 -24.50 -5.87
CA PRO A 670 11.50 -25.08 -4.53
C PRO A 670 12.70 -24.86 -3.59
N THR A 671 13.88 -24.52 -4.12
CA THR A 671 15.09 -24.24 -3.33
C THR A 671 15.20 -22.79 -2.87
N THR A 672 14.43 -21.87 -3.44
CA THR A 672 14.50 -20.44 -3.15
C THR A 672 13.71 -20.11 -1.89
N HIS A 673 14.25 -19.23 -1.04
CA HIS A 673 13.51 -18.69 0.10
C HIS A 673 12.37 -17.79 -0.40
N TYR A 674 11.16 -18.34 -0.48
CA TYR A 674 9.98 -17.67 -1.02
C TYR A 674 8.87 -17.51 0.02
N ALA A 675 8.30 -16.31 0.06
CA ALA A 675 7.04 -16.00 0.73
C ALA A 675 6.10 -15.22 -0.20
N HIS A 676 4.81 -15.56 -0.15
CA HIS A 676 3.75 -14.72 -0.69
C HIS A 676 3.01 -14.01 0.45
N VAL A 677 2.77 -12.72 0.32
CA VAL A 677 2.06 -11.87 1.29
C VAL A 677 0.77 -11.34 0.63
N ASP A 678 -0.38 -11.89 1.02
CA ASP A 678 -1.69 -11.38 0.62
C ASP A 678 -2.11 -10.27 1.59
N ILE A 679 -2.20 -9.05 1.06
CA ILE A 679 -2.45 -7.80 1.81
C ILE A 679 -3.86 -7.25 1.59
N ALA A 680 -4.76 -7.96 0.91
CA ALA A 680 -6.10 -7.44 0.58
C ALA A 680 -6.88 -6.97 1.83
N GLY A 681 -6.87 -7.76 2.91
CA GLY A 681 -7.52 -7.40 4.17
C GLY A 681 -6.91 -6.17 4.88
N VAL A 682 -5.64 -5.85 4.62
CA VAL A 682 -4.97 -4.67 5.21
C VAL A 682 -4.88 -3.46 4.27
N MET A 683 -5.52 -3.52 3.10
CA MET A 683 -5.48 -2.50 2.04
C MET A 683 -6.07 -1.14 2.48
N HIS A 684 -7.26 -1.18 3.08
CA HIS A 684 -8.13 -0.03 3.31
C HIS A 684 -8.68 -0.04 4.74
N SER A 685 -9.10 1.13 5.26
CA SER A 685 -9.91 1.20 6.48
C SER A 685 -10.97 2.30 6.34
N PRO A 686 -12.27 1.99 6.57
CA PRO A 686 -13.34 2.94 6.34
C PRO A 686 -13.44 4.02 7.42
N SER A 687 -14.18 5.07 7.10
CA SER A 687 -14.36 6.26 7.95
C SER A 687 -15.35 6.07 9.11
N ASP A 688 -16.16 5.01 9.09
CA ASP A 688 -17.19 4.77 10.11
C ASP A 688 -16.66 4.04 11.37
N GLY A 689 -15.44 3.49 11.30
CA GLY A 689 -14.79 2.76 12.38
C GLY A 689 -15.45 1.42 12.77
N LYS A 690 -16.43 0.91 11.99
CA LYS A 690 -17.22 -0.28 12.37
C LYS A 690 -16.58 -1.59 11.96
N THR A 691 -15.87 -1.62 10.82
CA THR A 691 -14.97 -2.73 10.49
C THR A 691 -13.60 -2.42 11.09
N GLY A 692 -13.09 -3.28 11.96
CA GLY A 692 -11.95 -2.97 12.84
C GLY A 692 -10.75 -2.36 12.11
N CYS A 693 -10.51 -1.06 12.33
CA CYS A 693 -9.28 -0.42 11.89
C CYS A 693 -8.13 -0.95 12.74
N ALA A 694 -7.28 -1.80 12.16
CA ALA A 694 -6.23 -2.49 12.90
C ALA A 694 -5.02 -1.61 13.24
N SER A 695 -4.98 -0.35 12.79
CA SER A 695 -3.92 0.60 13.10
C SER A 695 -4.53 1.94 13.55
N PRO A 696 -4.67 2.17 14.86
CA PRO A 696 -5.48 3.27 15.39
C PRO A 696 -4.83 4.66 15.21
N TYR A 697 -3.58 4.73 14.75
CA TYR A 697 -2.89 5.97 14.34
C TYR A 697 -3.09 6.34 12.87
N LEU A 698 -3.59 5.43 12.03
CA LEU A 698 -3.90 5.72 10.63
C LEU A 698 -5.30 6.34 10.49
N SER A 699 -5.39 7.37 9.65
CA SER A 699 -6.68 7.90 9.20
C SER A 699 -7.30 6.98 8.15
N ALA A 700 -8.63 6.98 8.07
CA ALA A 700 -9.39 6.26 7.05
C ALA A 700 -8.95 6.59 5.62
N GLY A 701 -9.15 5.65 4.70
CA GLY A 701 -8.55 5.61 3.36
C GLY A 701 -7.57 4.44 3.23
N MET A 702 -6.65 4.51 2.28
CA MET A 702 -5.68 3.45 2.06
C MET A 702 -4.60 3.45 3.16
N GLN A 703 -4.18 2.24 3.55
CA GLN A 703 -3.35 2.03 4.73
C GLN A 703 -1.86 1.84 4.42
N GLY A 704 -1.51 1.42 3.19
CA GLY A 704 -0.12 1.19 2.78
C GLY A 704 0.62 0.19 3.67
N ARG A 705 -0.11 -0.74 4.30
CA ARG A 705 0.43 -1.80 5.16
C ARG A 705 0.80 -3.02 4.30
N PRO A 706 1.87 -3.78 4.61
CA PRO A 706 2.80 -3.61 5.73
C PRO A 706 4.18 -3.08 5.28
N THR A 707 4.24 -1.84 4.76
CA THR A 707 5.46 -1.24 4.19
C THR A 707 6.64 -1.18 5.17
N ARG A 708 6.41 -0.85 6.44
CA ARG A 708 7.47 -0.76 7.46
C ARG A 708 8.01 -2.13 7.83
N ALA A 709 7.14 -3.14 7.93
CA ALA A 709 7.58 -4.53 8.15
C ALA A 709 8.49 -5.03 7.01
N PHE A 710 8.23 -4.65 5.75
CA PHE A 710 9.11 -5.02 4.64
C PHE A 710 10.50 -4.37 4.74
N VAL A 711 10.60 -3.10 5.17
CA VAL A 711 11.89 -2.44 5.43
C VAL A 711 12.64 -3.15 6.57
N ALA A 712 11.94 -3.50 7.66
CA ALA A 712 12.51 -4.24 8.79
C ALA A 712 12.99 -5.64 8.38
N PHE A 713 12.20 -6.38 7.60
CA PHE A 713 12.54 -7.70 7.07
C PHE A 713 13.79 -7.64 6.19
N CYS A 714 13.82 -6.74 5.21
CA CYS A 714 14.94 -6.59 4.30
C CYS A 714 16.25 -6.25 5.05
N LYS A 715 16.18 -5.38 6.07
CA LYS A 715 17.32 -5.08 6.94
C LYS A 715 17.77 -6.31 7.73
N LYS A 716 16.87 -6.95 8.48
CA LYS A 716 17.14 -8.11 9.35
C LYS A 716 17.70 -9.29 8.54
N TRP A 717 17.11 -9.58 7.38
CA TRP A 717 17.57 -10.64 6.48
C TRP A 717 19.02 -10.45 6.03
N VAL A 718 19.43 -9.22 5.66
CA VAL A 718 20.82 -8.95 5.28
C VAL A 718 21.76 -9.00 6.49
N GLU A 719 21.34 -8.49 7.65
CA GLU A 719 22.12 -8.57 8.90
C GLU A 719 22.39 -10.05 9.30
N ASP A 720 21.38 -10.92 9.21
CA ASP A 720 21.48 -12.37 9.49
C ASP A 720 22.36 -13.14 8.49
N GLN A 721 22.57 -12.62 7.28
CA GLN A 721 23.48 -13.20 6.28
C GLN A 721 24.92 -12.73 6.52
N VAL A 722 25.12 -11.47 6.89
CA VAL A 722 26.45 -10.89 7.17
C VAL A 722 27.08 -11.49 8.43
N GLN A 723 26.29 -11.93 9.42
CA GLN A 723 26.83 -12.60 10.62
C GLN A 723 27.33 -14.05 10.38
N LYS A 724 27.17 -14.60 9.17
CA LYS A 724 27.58 -15.96 8.81
C LYS A 724 28.82 -16.02 7.90
N VAL A 725 29.44 -14.88 7.62
CA VAL A 725 30.63 -14.70 6.78
C VAL A 725 31.72 -14.00 7.60
#